data_AF-C7YWZ1-F1
#
_entry.id   AF-C7YWZ1-F1
#
_cell.length_a   1.000
_cell.length_b   1.000
_cell.length_c   1.000
_cell.angle_alpha   90.00
_cell.angle_beta   90.00
_cell.angle_gamma   90.00
#
_symmetry.space_group_name_H-M   'P 1'
#
loop_
_entity.id
_entity.type
_entity.pdbx_description
1 polymer ?
#
loop_
_entity_poly.entity_id
_entity_poly.type
_entity_poly.pdbx_seq_one_letter_code
_entity_poly.pdbx_strand_id
1 'polypeptide(L)'
;MSSLDEDIQSARLAFTDCVADRHKLSRQLRRLLYRRHLDYEEPSDINECIHLARQTSSDEAANESDRAKCVESLAVYLYSRYENAGDESDLADSIRFIKQELDATLDGPDKAGIFRRLGDRLHDSYTNFGHSEHLDEAVQRVRIGRTAYTLWGPVLVTDIQELKRWMTLRKLSTWPDRLSRRPLIAFPELSIYKTSGQISLTGTTRPETWKILSKQLKLQSKQSRQIEPTSILMDRYRLTGDAADFDEALDARRRAVNQTSDSNPQKSLLLNNLGTILATRYSRSGALVYLEEAIRIQRRAISIALPDDGRRPALQNTLARLLSMRYARVGTASDSEEAFKISKEIAENTPSGHPDRSRWLGNHAARLVERYYTFKDVADLDETIKLLRKAIEITPKAHKFRTKWLHDLACHLWDKELIRGPAADFDEATKIFEHVLETAPDNHPERVTYLCNLGNMIVNRYERNEQLSDFERALGCFRSAMCQPNASLLDHLTAGATMLQVCLTHAHWQHAFEAAEFVFQRMPNLALRSLNSEDKQHLLGLMAEVASDGVAAALFAEKGCLAALNLLEQGRGVLAESIEAMRVDIMQLQDRYPDMANEFVRLRDELMGREFDELVENIRALPDFLSFLGLPSESEIQGAAVDGLLVIINVSNLTREEITKKAKKTDLGNHQILEWLWDTVAEPTLEALGLNRTPAGEKWPRIWWIPTDKGLERLPSIRSSSMAVLVAVENTPGQDRLRFATQEVAELRKICGKMELTPVEPTREKEKLKECLQKCKIFHFAGNCSTNYYNPLHSHLFLDDGGANPLRVADLLDINLHISSPFLAYLSACGTGQILDESFIDESIHLISACQLAGLRNVIGTLWDVDDKFCVEMASITYGVKENSKMNDESVSRGLHKASRELRDSSLGNLIEFRKARRRSRSDRTSDEGVDTSSDVRDDGGTVLTRKPKFLYSDDEEDLEAGLLNWVPYVHFGV
;
A
#
# COMPACT_ATOMS: atom_id res chain seq x y z
N MET A 1 -9.67 1.01 -54.88
CA MET A 1 -8.98 -0.25 -55.18
C MET A 1 -8.47 -0.27 -56.62
N SER A 2 -9.32 -0.21 -57.65
CA SER A 2 -8.88 -0.36 -59.07
C SER A 2 -7.70 0.51 -59.50
N SER A 3 -7.68 1.82 -59.19
CA SER A 3 -6.58 2.71 -59.59
C SER A 3 -5.24 2.42 -58.88
N LEU A 4 -5.24 1.95 -57.63
CA LEU A 4 -3.99 1.62 -56.91
C LEU A 4 -3.41 0.29 -57.39
N ASP A 5 -4.28 -0.67 -57.72
CA ASP A 5 -3.87 -1.98 -58.25
C ASP A 5 -3.30 -1.85 -59.67
N GLU A 6 -3.89 -0.98 -60.51
CA GLU A 6 -3.36 -0.62 -61.83
C GLU A 6 -1.99 0.07 -61.74
N ASP A 7 -1.82 0.98 -60.79
CA ASP A 7 -0.53 1.64 -60.52
C ASP A 7 0.54 0.65 -60.06
N ILE A 8 0.19 -0.33 -59.20
CA ILE A 8 1.10 -1.39 -58.74
C ILE A 8 1.48 -2.32 -59.90
N GLN A 9 0.52 -2.76 -60.72
CA GLN A 9 0.81 -3.60 -61.90
C GLN A 9 1.73 -2.88 -62.89
N SER A 10 1.45 -1.61 -63.18
CA SER A 10 2.27 -0.78 -64.07
C SER A 10 3.70 -0.62 -63.52
N ALA A 11 3.82 -0.40 -62.21
CA ALA A 11 5.12 -0.30 -61.55
C ALA A 11 5.90 -1.64 -61.53
N ARG A 12 5.21 -2.78 -61.39
CA ARG A 12 5.83 -4.12 -61.48
C ARG A 12 6.39 -4.38 -62.89
N LEU A 13 5.62 -4.10 -63.93
CA LEU A 13 6.05 -4.23 -65.33
C LEU A 13 7.25 -3.33 -65.64
N ALA A 14 7.20 -2.07 -65.22
CA ALA A 14 8.31 -1.15 -65.40
C ALA A 14 9.58 -1.63 -64.68
N PHE A 15 9.45 -2.22 -63.48
CA PHE A 15 10.57 -2.77 -62.71
C PHE A 15 11.17 -4.04 -63.35
N THR A 16 10.39 -4.87 -64.03
CA THR A 16 10.89 -6.06 -64.73
C THR A 16 11.57 -5.73 -66.06
N ASP A 17 11.08 -4.73 -66.78
CA ASP A 17 11.48 -4.47 -68.17
C ASP A 17 12.69 -3.52 -68.29
N CYS A 18 13.02 -2.76 -67.25
CA CYS A 18 14.06 -1.71 -67.30
C CYS A 18 15.23 -1.97 -66.34
N VAL A 19 16.41 -2.25 -66.90
CA VAL A 19 17.67 -2.39 -66.13
C VAL A 19 18.25 -1.03 -65.74
N ALA A 20 18.07 -0.01 -66.59
CA ALA A 20 18.39 1.37 -66.26
C ALA A 20 17.36 1.89 -65.22
N ASP A 21 17.81 2.59 -64.18
CA ASP A 21 16.96 3.10 -63.08
C ASP A 21 16.29 2.04 -62.17
N ARG A 22 16.77 0.79 -62.15
CA ARG A 22 16.22 -0.33 -61.34
C ARG A 22 15.98 0.04 -59.87
N HIS A 23 16.87 0.77 -59.21
CA HIS A 23 16.72 1.19 -57.81
C HIS A 23 15.60 2.23 -57.59
N LYS A 24 15.40 3.12 -58.55
CA LYS A 24 14.35 4.15 -58.53
C LYS A 24 12.97 3.54 -58.74
N LEU A 25 12.87 2.59 -59.67
CA LEU A 25 11.67 1.81 -59.93
C LEU A 25 11.34 0.89 -58.75
N SER A 26 12.34 0.25 -58.15
CA SER A 26 12.18 -0.52 -56.90
C SER A 26 11.59 0.35 -55.79
N ARG A 27 12.14 1.56 -55.57
CA ARG A 27 11.61 2.51 -54.58
C ARG A 27 10.16 2.90 -54.85
N GLN A 28 9.79 3.13 -56.10
CA GLN A 28 8.42 3.49 -56.48
C GLN A 28 7.45 2.33 -56.21
N LEU A 29 7.81 1.11 -56.61
CA LEU A 29 7.03 -0.08 -56.37
C LEU A 29 6.82 -0.35 -54.87
N ARG A 30 7.89 -0.30 -54.07
CA ARG A 30 7.80 -0.47 -52.60
C ARG A 30 6.88 0.55 -51.93
N ARG A 31 6.86 1.81 -52.40
CA ARG A 31 5.96 2.84 -51.86
C ARG A 31 4.48 2.54 -52.14
N LEU A 32 4.16 2.03 -53.32
CA LEU A 32 2.79 1.69 -53.71
C LEU A 32 2.30 0.45 -52.97
N LEU A 33 3.13 -0.60 -52.92
CA LEU A 33 2.86 -1.83 -52.17
C LEU A 33 2.66 -1.53 -50.66
N TYR A 34 3.56 -0.76 -50.06
CA TYR A 34 3.44 -0.40 -48.64
C TYR A 34 2.19 0.45 -48.35
N ARG A 35 1.79 1.31 -49.28
CA ARG A 35 0.54 2.07 -49.15
C ARG A 35 -0.68 1.16 -49.17
N ARG A 36 -0.72 0.18 -50.07
CA ARG A 36 -1.82 -0.81 -50.11
C ARG A 36 -1.83 -1.66 -48.84
N HIS A 37 -0.66 -2.05 -48.35
CA HIS A 37 -0.55 -2.73 -47.06
C HIS A 37 -1.12 -1.90 -45.90
N LEU A 38 -0.83 -0.60 -45.80
CA LEU A 38 -1.40 0.25 -44.75
C LEU A 38 -2.93 0.42 -44.84
N ASP A 39 -3.50 0.30 -46.03
CA ASP A 39 -4.94 0.48 -46.26
C ASP A 39 -5.74 -0.84 -46.09
N TYR A 40 -5.11 -2.00 -46.34
CA TYR A 40 -5.82 -3.31 -46.42
C TYR A 40 -5.13 -4.48 -45.68
N GLU A 41 -3.99 -4.25 -45.02
CA GLU A 41 -3.23 -5.24 -44.23
C GLU A 41 -2.78 -6.50 -45.00
N GLU A 42 -2.63 -6.41 -46.33
CA GLU A 42 -2.21 -7.52 -47.20
C GLU A 42 -0.78 -8.00 -46.86
N PRO A 43 -0.56 -9.25 -46.38
CA PRO A 43 0.77 -9.73 -45.98
C PRO A 43 1.72 -9.96 -47.16
N SER A 44 1.18 -10.21 -48.35
CA SER A 44 1.99 -10.43 -49.56
C SER A 44 2.76 -9.16 -49.96
N ASP A 45 2.16 -7.98 -49.77
CA ASP A 45 2.73 -6.69 -50.13
C ASP A 45 3.92 -6.29 -49.26
N ILE A 46 3.82 -6.53 -47.94
CA ILE A 46 4.92 -6.21 -47.02
C ILE A 46 6.12 -7.14 -47.25
N ASN A 47 5.87 -8.41 -47.56
CA ASN A 47 6.92 -9.38 -47.89
C ASN A 47 7.66 -9.01 -49.19
N GLU A 48 6.92 -8.59 -50.22
CA GLU A 48 7.52 -8.10 -51.47
C GLU A 48 8.32 -6.81 -51.24
N CYS A 49 7.83 -5.89 -50.40
CA CYS A 49 8.57 -4.69 -50.01
C CYS A 49 9.93 -5.01 -49.37
N ILE A 50 9.95 -5.95 -48.43
CA ILE A 50 11.16 -6.40 -47.73
C ILE A 50 12.13 -7.06 -48.72
N HIS A 51 11.64 -7.95 -49.59
CA HIS A 51 12.45 -8.62 -50.59
C HIS A 51 13.13 -7.62 -51.53
N LEU A 52 12.35 -6.69 -52.10
CA LEU A 52 12.86 -5.65 -53.00
C LEU A 52 13.88 -4.73 -52.31
N ALA A 53 13.68 -4.42 -51.03
CA ALA A 53 14.59 -3.60 -50.26
C ALA A 53 15.91 -4.32 -49.93
N ARG A 54 15.85 -5.60 -49.54
CA ARG A 54 17.04 -6.45 -49.31
C ARG A 54 17.86 -6.59 -50.59
N GLN A 55 17.20 -6.89 -51.72
CA GLN A 55 17.84 -7.00 -53.04
C GLN A 55 18.56 -5.71 -53.44
N THR A 56 17.97 -4.56 -53.15
CA THR A 56 18.61 -3.25 -53.44
C THR A 56 19.78 -2.96 -52.49
N SER A 57 19.69 -3.35 -51.22
CA SER A 57 20.77 -3.14 -50.26
C SER A 57 21.99 -4.02 -50.51
N SER A 58 21.79 -5.24 -51.03
CA SER A 58 22.86 -6.19 -51.35
C SER A 58 23.50 -5.97 -52.73
N ASP A 59 22.97 -5.05 -53.54
CA ASP A 59 23.48 -4.78 -54.88
C ASP A 59 24.74 -3.91 -54.81
N GLU A 60 25.88 -4.45 -55.25
CA GLU A 60 27.18 -3.76 -55.30
C GLU A 60 27.14 -2.52 -56.21
N ALA A 61 26.24 -2.49 -57.20
CA ALA A 61 26.07 -1.36 -58.12
C ALA A 61 25.22 -0.20 -57.55
N ALA A 62 24.54 -0.40 -56.41
CA ALA A 62 23.75 0.65 -55.77
C ALA A 62 24.63 1.73 -55.13
N ASN A 63 24.32 3.00 -55.38
CA ASN A 63 25.00 4.11 -54.70
C ASN A 63 24.65 4.14 -53.19
N GLU A 64 25.51 4.80 -52.41
CA GLU A 64 25.39 4.88 -50.95
C GLU A 64 24.07 5.53 -50.48
N SER A 65 23.54 6.52 -51.23
CA SER A 65 22.24 7.15 -50.93
C SER A 65 21.06 6.19 -51.12
N ASP A 66 21.12 5.34 -52.13
CA ASP A 66 20.08 4.35 -52.41
C ASP A 66 20.13 3.20 -51.40
N ARG A 67 21.33 2.79 -50.96
CA ARG A 67 21.50 1.83 -49.85
C ARG A 67 20.98 2.39 -48.53
N ALA A 68 21.34 3.63 -48.16
CA ALA A 68 20.87 4.27 -46.93
C ALA A 68 19.32 4.38 -46.86
N LYS A 69 18.67 4.76 -47.97
CA LYS A 69 17.20 4.78 -48.06
C LYS A 69 16.57 3.39 -48.00
N CYS A 70 17.29 2.34 -48.41
CA CYS A 70 16.83 0.97 -48.24
C CYS A 70 16.94 0.52 -46.78
N VAL A 71 18.00 0.90 -46.06
CA VAL A 71 18.13 0.67 -44.61
C VAL A 71 16.97 1.32 -43.85
N GLU A 72 16.67 2.60 -44.12
CA GLU A 72 15.49 3.30 -43.54
C GLU A 72 14.18 2.55 -43.84
N SER A 73 13.98 2.17 -45.11
CA SER A 73 12.75 1.48 -45.55
C SER A 73 12.61 0.09 -44.94
N LEU A 74 13.72 -0.67 -44.83
CA LEU A 74 13.75 -2.01 -44.21
C LEU A 74 13.35 -1.93 -42.75
N ALA A 75 13.88 -0.95 -42.02
CA ALA A 75 13.53 -0.73 -40.62
C ALA A 75 12.01 -0.52 -40.47
N VAL A 76 11.37 0.23 -41.37
CA VAL A 76 9.91 0.47 -41.34
C VAL A 76 9.12 -0.78 -41.75
N TYR A 77 9.52 -1.48 -42.81
CA TYR A 77 8.76 -2.63 -43.31
C TYR A 77 8.81 -3.83 -42.38
N LEU A 78 9.98 -4.13 -41.81
CA LEU A 78 10.14 -5.21 -40.84
C LEU A 78 9.31 -4.94 -39.58
N TYR A 79 9.30 -3.71 -39.08
CA TYR A 79 8.43 -3.33 -37.97
C TYR A 79 6.94 -3.49 -38.29
N SER A 80 6.50 -3.06 -39.48
CA SER A 80 5.11 -3.22 -39.92
C SER A 80 4.70 -4.69 -40.08
N ARG A 81 5.64 -5.57 -40.46
CA ARG A 81 5.39 -7.01 -40.52
C ARG A 81 5.34 -7.63 -39.13
N TYR A 82 6.22 -7.18 -38.23
CA TYR A 82 6.18 -7.51 -36.81
C TYR A 82 4.84 -7.13 -36.17
N GLU A 83 4.32 -5.92 -36.39
CA GLU A 83 3.03 -5.49 -35.82
C GLU A 83 1.86 -6.41 -36.22
N ASN A 84 1.94 -7.04 -37.40
CA ASN A 84 0.92 -7.95 -37.92
C ASN A 84 1.14 -9.43 -37.53
N ALA A 85 2.39 -9.90 -37.54
CA ALA A 85 2.73 -11.32 -37.41
C ALA A 85 3.33 -11.70 -36.04
N GLY A 86 3.79 -10.71 -35.26
CA GLY A 86 4.41 -10.92 -33.95
C GLY A 86 5.80 -11.56 -33.96
N ASP A 87 6.51 -11.53 -35.10
CA ASP A 87 7.84 -12.14 -35.23
C ASP A 87 8.93 -11.30 -34.53
N GLU A 88 9.58 -11.89 -33.52
CA GLU A 88 10.67 -11.28 -32.75
C GLU A 88 11.89 -10.95 -33.63
N SER A 89 12.20 -11.82 -34.61
CA SER A 89 13.35 -11.63 -35.50
C SER A 89 13.21 -10.37 -36.35
N ASP A 90 11.99 -10.06 -36.76
CA ASP A 90 11.67 -8.84 -37.52
C ASP A 90 11.83 -7.58 -36.67
N LEU A 91 11.42 -7.63 -35.40
CA LEU A 91 11.65 -6.52 -34.47
C LEU A 91 13.13 -6.31 -34.21
N ALA A 92 13.90 -7.38 -33.99
CA ALA A 92 15.34 -7.31 -33.79
C ALA A 92 16.09 -6.74 -35.01
N ASP A 93 15.77 -7.22 -36.22
CA ASP A 93 16.33 -6.69 -37.46
C ASP A 93 15.94 -5.21 -37.67
N SER A 94 14.70 -4.85 -37.34
CA SER A 94 14.20 -3.47 -37.40
C SER A 94 14.95 -2.52 -36.47
N ILE A 95 15.25 -2.96 -35.24
CA ILE A 95 16.08 -2.22 -34.27
C ILE A 95 17.52 -2.07 -34.80
N ARG A 96 18.09 -3.14 -35.39
CA ARG A 96 19.43 -3.07 -35.98
C ARG A 96 19.51 -2.05 -37.12
N PHE A 97 18.55 -2.08 -38.05
CA PHE A 97 18.54 -1.15 -39.18
C PHE A 97 18.28 0.30 -38.76
N ILE A 98 17.47 0.55 -37.74
CA ILE A 98 17.26 1.93 -37.26
C ILE A 98 18.46 2.48 -36.48
N LYS A 99 19.23 1.62 -35.78
CA LYS A 99 20.54 2.00 -35.21
C LYS A 99 21.53 2.38 -36.31
N GLN A 100 21.58 1.62 -37.41
CA GLN A 100 22.39 1.98 -38.59
C GLN A 100 21.96 3.31 -39.24
N GLU A 101 20.64 3.55 -39.36
CA GLU A 101 20.10 4.84 -39.84
C GLU A 101 20.53 6.00 -38.93
N LEU A 102 20.51 5.79 -37.61
CA LEU A 102 20.90 6.78 -36.62
C LEU A 102 22.38 7.17 -36.72
N ASP A 103 23.26 6.19 -36.92
CA ASP A 103 24.71 6.40 -37.07
C ASP A 103 25.05 7.14 -38.37
N ALA A 104 24.30 6.86 -39.45
CA ALA A 104 24.49 7.49 -40.75
C ALA A 104 23.88 8.91 -40.85
N THR A 105 23.04 9.32 -39.90
CA THR A 105 22.31 10.60 -39.96
C THR A 105 23.05 11.71 -39.20
N LEU A 106 23.34 12.81 -39.90
CA LEU A 106 23.92 14.02 -39.33
C LEU A 106 22.99 14.66 -38.28
N ASP A 107 23.57 15.38 -37.31
CA ASP A 107 22.81 16.03 -36.25
C ASP A 107 21.83 17.08 -36.80
N GLY A 108 20.55 16.95 -36.46
CA GLY A 108 19.48 17.80 -36.96
C GLY A 108 18.08 17.27 -36.62
N PRO A 109 17.01 17.98 -37.05
CA PRO A 109 15.62 17.65 -36.71
C PRO A 109 15.18 16.24 -37.16
N ASP A 110 15.76 15.73 -38.25
CA ASP A 110 15.48 14.38 -38.75
C ASP A 110 15.95 13.30 -37.75
N LYS A 111 17.03 13.57 -36.99
CA LYS A 111 17.59 12.66 -35.98
C LYS A 111 16.68 12.49 -34.76
N ALA A 112 15.92 13.54 -34.39
CA ALA A 112 14.93 13.47 -33.30
C ALA A 112 13.81 12.46 -33.60
N GLY A 113 13.38 12.37 -34.85
CA GLY A 113 12.40 11.38 -35.30
C GLY A 113 12.92 9.94 -35.24
N ILE A 114 14.20 9.75 -35.55
CA ILE A 114 14.89 8.44 -35.48
C ILE A 114 15.00 7.98 -34.03
N PHE A 115 15.45 8.85 -33.11
CA PHE A 115 15.53 8.54 -31.68
C PHE A 115 14.20 8.08 -31.10
N ARG A 116 13.10 8.76 -31.45
CA ARG A 116 11.76 8.37 -31.01
C ARG A 116 11.36 6.99 -31.54
N ARG A 117 11.51 6.74 -32.84
CA ARG A 117 11.18 5.43 -33.45
C ARG A 117 12.05 4.29 -32.88
N LEU A 118 13.31 4.56 -32.58
CA LEU A 118 14.19 3.59 -31.94
C LEU A 118 13.71 3.30 -30.51
N GLY A 119 13.36 4.35 -29.75
CA GLY A 119 12.76 4.21 -28.42
C GLY A 119 11.48 3.38 -28.42
N ASP A 120 10.54 3.64 -29.35
CA ASP A 120 9.28 2.89 -29.47
C ASP A 120 9.55 1.39 -29.73
N ARG A 121 10.50 1.06 -30.62
CA ARG A 121 10.83 -0.34 -30.96
C ARG A 121 11.56 -1.08 -29.85
N LEU A 122 12.48 -0.41 -29.17
CA LEU A 122 13.16 -0.94 -27.99
C LEU A 122 12.14 -1.19 -26.86
N HIS A 123 11.16 -0.30 -26.72
CA HIS A 123 10.06 -0.48 -25.79
C HIS A 123 9.17 -1.66 -26.15
N ASP A 124 8.78 -1.83 -27.42
CA ASP A 124 8.03 -3.01 -27.86
C ASP A 124 8.79 -4.31 -27.61
N SER A 125 10.10 -4.29 -27.80
CA SER A 125 10.98 -5.42 -27.53
C SER A 125 10.93 -5.80 -26.04
N TYR A 126 10.95 -4.80 -25.15
CA TYR A 126 10.70 -5.02 -23.74
C TYR A 126 9.27 -5.55 -23.47
N THR A 127 8.24 -4.88 -23.96
CA THR A 127 6.85 -5.20 -23.56
C THR A 127 6.33 -6.53 -24.08
N ASN A 128 6.80 -6.98 -25.25
CA ASN A 128 6.27 -8.18 -25.90
C ASN A 128 7.16 -9.41 -25.73
N PHE A 129 8.47 -9.21 -25.50
CA PHE A 129 9.45 -10.30 -25.41
C PHE A 129 10.30 -10.26 -24.12
N GLY A 130 10.15 -9.23 -23.28
CA GLY A 130 10.80 -9.19 -21.97
C GLY A 130 12.27 -8.73 -21.97
N HIS A 131 12.78 -8.13 -23.03
CA HIS A 131 14.16 -7.61 -23.09
C HIS A 131 14.35 -6.36 -22.21
N SER A 132 14.62 -6.56 -20.91
CA SER A 132 14.81 -5.47 -19.95
C SER A 132 15.99 -4.55 -20.28
N GLU A 133 17.03 -5.08 -20.93
CA GLU A 133 18.20 -4.33 -21.38
C GLU A 133 17.86 -3.22 -22.39
N HIS A 134 16.75 -3.37 -23.12
CA HIS A 134 16.29 -2.38 -24.09
C HIS A 134 15.53 -1.21 -23.45
N LEU A 135 15.05 -1.35 -22.21
CA LEU A 135 14.17 -0.36 -21.59
C LEU A 135 14.91 0.92 -21.19
N ASP A 136 16.12 0.80 -20.62
CA ASP A 136 16.96 1.96 -20.31
C ASP A 136 17.37 2.72 -21.56
N GLU A 137 17.77 1.99 -22.61
CA GLU A 137 18.09 2.60 -23.89
C GLU A 137 16.84 3.27 -24.47
N ALA A 138 15.66 2.66 -24.40
CA ALA A 138 14.40 3.25 -24.86
C ALA A 138 14.11 4.59 -24.17
N VAL A 139 14.20 4.64 -22.84
CA VAL A 139 14.01 5.89 -22.07
C VAL A 139 15.05 6.94 -22.46
N GLN A 140 16.32 6.55 -22.58
CA GLN A 140 17.39 7.47 -22.97
C GLN A 140 17.14 8.04 -24.37
N ARG A 141 16.79 7.20 -25.36
CA ARG A 141 16.53 7.65 -26.73
C ARG A 141 15.33 8.58 -26.79
N VAL A 142 14.28 8.30 -26.02
CA VAL A 142 13.08 9.14 -25.98
C VAL A 142 13.36 10.48 -25.31
N ARG A 143 14.12 10.50 -24.20
CA ARG A 143 14.59 11.73 -23.55
C ARG A 143 15.42 12.57 -24.51
N ILE A 144 16.42 11.98 -25.16
CA ILE A 144 17.26 12.67 -26.15
C ILE A 144 16.41 13.18 -27.32
N GLY A 145 15.48 12.36 -27.83
CA GLY A 145 14.56 12.75 -28.90
C GLY A 145 13.70 13.95 -28.52
N ARG A 146 13.22 14.02 -27.27
CA ARG A 146 12.46 15.16 -26.74
C ARG A 146 13.32 16.42 -26.64
N THR A 147 14.51 16.33 -26.07
CA THR A 147 15.42 17.48 -25.92
C THR A 147 15.91 17.98 -27.29
N ALA A 148 16.19 17.06 -28.21
CA ALA A 148 16.52 17.38 -29.60
C ALA A 148 15.34 18.05 -30.31
N TYR A 149 14.10 17.62 -30.05
CA TYR A 149 12.91 18.28 -30.60
C TYR A 149 12.67 19.67 -30.00
N THR A 150 12.95 19.91 -28.72
CA THR A 150 12.88 21.27 -28.15
C THR A 150 13.99 22.17 -28.68
N LEU A 151 15.18 21.63 -28.97
CA LEU A 151 16.32 22.37 -29.51
C LEU A 151 16.23 22.62 -31.03
N TRP A 152 15.68 21.69 -31.80
CA TRP A 152 15.69 21.69 -33.28
C TRP A 152 14.31 21.60 -33.92
N GLY A 153 13.24 21.48 -33.14
CA GLY A 153 11.87 21.50 -33.62
C GLY A 153 11.50 22.83 -34.27
N PRO A 154 10.28 22.96 -34.81
CA PRO A 154 9.87 24.20 -35.44
C PRO A 154 9.84 25.30 -34.37
N VAL A 155 10.89 26.12 -34.35
CA VAL A 155 10.82 27.47 -33.81
C VAL A 155 9.66 28.12 -34.57
N LEU A 156 8.62 28.50 -33.85
CA LEU A 156 7.63 29.42 -34.37
C LEU A 156 8.38 30.73 -34.56
N VAL A 157 9.04 30.87 -35.72
CA VAL A 157 9.76 32.09 -36.07
C VAL A 157 8.69 33.11 -36.40
N THR A 158 8.23 33.80 -35.37
CA THR A 158 7.42 35.00 -35.51
C THR A 158 8.26 36.15 -36.08
N ASP A 159 9.59 36.04 -36.08
CA ASP A 159 10.49 37.11 -36.53
C ASP A 159 11.65 36.63 -37.42
N ILE A 160 11.59 37.03 -38.70
CA ILE A 160 12.59 36.73 -39.74
C ILE A 160 13.99 37.28 -39.38
N GLN A 161 14.09 38.30 -38.51
CA GLN A 161 15.37 38.85 -38.09
C GLN A 161 16.15 37.92 -37.15
N GLU A 162 15.49 37.13 -36.30
CA GLU A 162 16.16 36.17 -35.41
C GLU A 162 16.77 34.99 -36.18
N LEU A 163 16.07 34.49 -37.19
CA LEU A 163 16.59 33.42 -38.06
C LEU A 163 17.85 33.90 -38.81
N LYS A 164 17.87 35.16 -39.25
CA LYS A 164 19.07 35.78 -39.86
C LYS A 164 20.21 35.91 -38.86
N ARG A 165 19.96 36.33 -37.62
CA ARG A 165 20.97 36.36 -36.54
C ARG A 165 21.54 34.96 -36.25
N TRP A 166 20.67 33.96 -36.16
CA TRP A 166 21.03 32.56 -35.91
C TRP A 166 21.92 31.98 -37.03
N MET A 167 21.59 32.28 -38.30
CA MET A 167 22.40 31.88 -39.47
C MET A 167 23.76 32.61 -39.52
N THR A 168 23.82 33.87 -39.08
CA THR A 168 25.06 34.67 -39.12
C THR A 168 26.04 34.27 -38.01
N LEU A 169 25.55 33.89 -36.83
CA LEU A 169 26.38 33.50 -35.68
C LEU A 169 27.09 32.15 -35.85
N ARG A 170 26.60 31.26 -36.73
CA ARG A 170 27.14 29.89 -36.91
C ARG A 170 27.99 29.66 -38.17
N LYS A 171 28.34 30.70 -38.94
CA LYS A 171 29.20 30.62 -40.14
C LYS A 171 28.83 29.46 -41.10
N LEU A 172 27.53 29.21 -41.34
CA LEU A 172 27.09 28.23 -42.34
C LEU A 172 27.04 28.90 -43.72
N SER A 173 28.21 29.07 -44.37
CA SER A 173 28.34 29.79 -45.65
C SER A 173 28.18 28.93 -46.91
N THR A 174 27.82 27.65 -46.82
CA THR A 174 27.67 26.80 -48.01
C THR A 174 26.55 25.76 -47.84
N TRP A 175 25.36 26.06 -48.37
CA TRP A 175 24.31 25.08 -48.64
C TRP A 175 23.95 25.15 -50.13
N PRO A 176 23.78 24.02 -50.87
CA PRO A 176 23.64 24.04 -52.33
C PRO A 176 22.24 24.47 -52.83
N ASP A 177 22.24 25.16 -53.97
CA ASP A 177 21.19 25.88 -54.72
C ASP A 177 19.83 25.20 -55.04
N ARG A 178 19.47 24.05 -54.47
CA ARG A 178 18.25 23.31 -54.91
C ARG A 178 16.92 23.74 -54.26
N LEU A 179 16.92 24.69 -53.32
CA LEU A 179 15.69 25.16 -52.65
C LEU A 179 15.17 26.53 -53.12
N SER A 180 15.81 27.16 -54.10
CA SER A 180 15.39 28.46 -54.69
C SER A 180 14.05 28.44 -55.45
N ARG A 181 13.32 27.32 -55.47
CA ARG A 181 12.06 27.16 -56.23
C ARG A 181 10.78 26.96 -55.41
N ARG A 182 10.79 27.17 -54.08
CA ARG A 182 9.54 27.27 -53.30
C ARG A 182 9.48 28.61 -52.57
N PRO A 183 8.45 29.44 -52.79
CA PRO A 183 8.35 30.72 -52.10
C PRO A 183 8.09 30.48 -50.60
N LEU A 184 8.96 31.05 -49.76
CA LEU A 184 8.68 31.33 -48.35
C LEU A 184 7.55 32.36 -48.31
N ILE A 185 6.36 31.95 -47.83
CA ILE A 185 5.22 32.84 -47.64
C ILE A 185 5.28 33.37 -46.20
N ALA A 186 5.53 34.67 -46.05
CA ALA A 186 5.35 35.39 -44.79
C ALA A 186 3.85 35.59 -44.52
N PHE A 187 3.41 35.44 -43.27
CA PHE A 187 2.03 35.72 -42.84
C PHE A 187 1.97 37.07 -42.11
N PRO A 188 1.29 38.09 -42.64
CA PRO A 188 0.76 39.19 -41.84
C PRO A 188 -0.69 38.85 -41.40
N GLU A 189 -0.92 38.97 -40.10
CA GLU A 189 -2.21 39.21 -39.41
C GLU A 189 -3.42 38.31 -39.77
N LEU A 190 -3.68 37.32 -38.92
CA LEU A 190 -4.97 36.62 -38.84
C LEU A 190 -5.50 36.68 -37.40
N SER A 191 -6.40 37.63 -37.15
CA SER A 191 -7.19 37.72 -35.92
C SER A 191 -8.37 36.75 -35.99
N ILE A 192 -8.41 35.76 -35.08
CA ILE A 192 -9.49 34.76 -34.96
C ILE A 192 -10.56 35.30 -34.01
N TYR A 193 -11.76 35.61 -34.52
CA TYR A 193 -12.96 35.75 -33.69
C TYR A 193 -13.78 34.46 -33.74
N LYS A 194 -14.15 33.94 -32.55
CA LYS A 194 -14.84 32.67 -32.37
C LYS A 194 -16.23 32.92 -31.78
N THR A 195 -17.25 32.86 -32.62
CA THR A 195 -18.65 32.76 -32.18
C THR A 195 -19.35 31.65 -32.95
N SER A 196 -19.84 30.65 -32.20
CA SER A 196 -20.81 29.61 -32.60
C SER A 196 -20.52 28.85 -33.92
N GLY A 197 -19.75 27.76 -33.82
CA GLY A 197 -19.92 26.56 -34.66
C GLY A 197 -19.52 26.62 -36.15
N GLN A 198 -19.30 27.79 -36.75
CA GLN A 198 -18.77 27.92 -38.11
C GLN A 198 -17.48 28.75 -38.11
N ILE A 199 -16.40 28.15 -38.60
CA ILE A 199 -15.19 28.89 -38.96
C ILE A 199 -15.50 29.58 -40.29
N SER A 200 -15.81 30.88 -40.27
CA SER A 200 -15.78 31.70 -41.48
C SER A 200 -14.52 32.56 -41.46
N LEU A 201 -13.64 32.30 -42.42
CA LEU A 201 -12.47 33.14 -42.72
C LEU A 201 -12.88 34.07 -43.86
N THR A 202 -13.20 35.34 -43.55
CA THR A 202 -13.36 36.36 -44.58
C THR A 202 -11.99 36.87 -44.99
N GLY A 203 -11.34 36.12 -45.88
CA GLY A 203 -10.07 36.49 -46.49
C GLY A 203 -9.71 35.44 -47.53
N THR A 204 -9.42 35.88 -48.76
CA THR A 204 -9.12 35.04 -49.92
C THR A 204 -7.97 34.07 -49.63
N THR A 205 -8.29 32.86 -49.17
CA THR A 205 -7.31 31.82 -48.91
C THR A 205 -7.09 31.02 -50.19
N ARG A 206 -5.88 31.07 -50.73
CA ARG A 206 -5.47 30.20 -51.84
C ARG A 206 -5.61 28.73 -51.40
N PRO A 207 -5.98 27.79 -52.29
CA PRO A 207 -6.10 26.36 -51.99
C PRO A 207 -4.84 25.74 -51.34
N GLU A 208 -3.68 26.34 -51.58
CA GLU A 208 -2.37 25.92 -51.05
C GLU A 208 -2.25 26.17 -49.53
N THR A 209 -2.77 27.29 -49.02
CA THR A 209 -2.81 27.60 -47.58
C THR A 209 -3.67 26.59 -46.81
N TRP A 210 -4.81 26.17 -47.37
CA TRP A 210 -5.65 25.11 -46.80
C TRP A 210 -4.93 23.75 -46.81
N LYS A 211 -4.19 23.44 -47.87
CA LYS A 211 -3.39 22.20 -47.99
C LYS A 211 -2.26 22.14 -46.95
N ILE A 212 -1.64 23.28 -46.63
CA ILE A 212 -0.59 23.37 -45.61
C ILE A 212 -1.19 23.28 -44.21
N LEU A 213 -2.22 24.09 -43.89
CA LEU A 213 -2.91 24.05 -42.60
C LEU A 213 -3.54 22.68 -42.31
N SER A 214 -4.20 22.05 -43.28
CA SER A 214 -4.77 20.71 -43.11
C SER A 214 -3.70 19.62 -42.96
N LYS A 215 -2.52 19.78 -43.60
CA LYS A 215 -1.39 18.87 -43.41
C LYS A 215 -0.76 19.06 -42.02
N GLN A 216 -0.72 20.29 -41.52
CA GLN A 216 -0.15 20.64 -40.21
C GLN A 216 -1.10 20.27 -39.05
N LEU A 217 -2.42 20.44 -39.24
CA LEU A 217 -3.47 19.91 -38.35
C LEU A 217 -3.51 18.38 -38.38
N LYS A 218 -3.31 17.73 -39.53
CA LYS A 218 -3.15 16.27 -39.63
C LYS A 218 -1.85 15.78 -38.98
N LEU A 219 -0.79 16.58 -38.99
CA LEU A 219 0.47 16.31 -38.29
C LEU A 219 0.30 16.46 -36.77
N GLN A 220 -0.36 17.52 -36.30
CA GLN A 220 -0.71 17.68 -34.88
C GLN A 220 -1.69 16.61 -34.40
N SER A 221 -2.66 16.20 -35.22
CA SER A 221 -3.59 15.11 -34.89
C SER A 221 -2.95 13.73 -34.96
N LYS A 222 -1.90 13.54 -35.78
CA LYS A 222 -1.04 12.35 -35.76
C LYS A 222 -0.06 12.38 -34.57
N GLN A 223 0.40 13.55 -34.16
CA GLN A 223 1.23 13.74 -32.95
C GLN A 223 0.44 13.48 -31.67
N SER A 224 -0.87 13.79 -31.63
CA SER A 224 -1.75 13.38 -30.52
C SER A 224 -2.05 11.87 -30.49
N ARG A 225 -1.74 11.13 -31.56
CA ARG A 225 -1.83 9.66 -31.63
C ARG A 225 -0.51 8.97 -31.24
N GLN A 226 0.59 9.71 -31.07
CA GLN A 226 1.90 9.15 -30.76
C GLN A 226 2.12 9.14 -29.25
N ILE A 227 2.54 7.98 -28.77
CA ILE A 227 2.78 7.65 -27.37
C ILE A 227 3.61 8.76 -26.72
N GLU A 228 3.00 9.51 -25.81
CA GLU A 228 3.76 10.35 -24.87
C GLU A 228 4.77 9.45 -24.13
N PRO A 229 6.04 9.87 -23.93
CA PRO A 229 7.13 9.10 -23.30
C PRO A 229 6.77 8.36 -22.01
N THR A 230 5.71 8.83 -21.36
CA THR A 230 5.09 8.29 -20.15
C THR A 230 4.89 6.77 -20.12
N SER A 231 4.58 6.06 -21.21
CA SER A 231 4.42 4.59 -21.11
C SER A 231 5.74 3.90 -20.83
N ILE A 232 6.79 4.32 -21.53
CA ILE A 232 8.16 3.79 -21.40
C ILE A 232 8.71 4.13 -20.02
N LEU A 233 8.50 5.37 -19.56
CA LEU A 233 8.85 5.80 -18.21
C LEU A 233 8.11 5.00 -17.14
N MET A 234 6.81 4.73 -17.35
CA MET A 234 6.02 3.93 -16.40
C MET A 234 6.43 2.47 -16.37
N ASP A 235 6.83 1.90 -17.51
CA ASP A 235 7.36 0.55 -17.57
C ASP A 235 8.73 0.46 -16.90
N ARG A 236 9.60 1.47 -17.10
CA ARG A 236 10.86 1.55 -16.36
C ARG A 236 10.64 1.77 -14.86
N TYR A 237 9.65 2.57 -14.48
CA TYR A 237 9.25 2.73 -13.09
C TYR A 237 8.71 1.42 -12.49
N ARG A 238 7.92 0.63 -13.23
CA ARG A 238 7.48 -0.70 -12.78
C ARG A 238 8.65 -1.65 -12.58
N LEU A 239 9.66 -1.57 -13.45
CA LEU A 239 10.88 -2.37 -13.37
C LEU A 239 11.76 -1.95 -12.17
N THR A 240 12.13 -0.68 -12.13
CA THR A 240 13.20 -0.16 -11.25
C THR A 240 12.69 0.43 -9.94
N GLY A 241 11.43 0.85 -9.88
CA GLY A 241 10.89 1.64 -8.76
C GLY A 241 11.38 3.09 -8.71
N ASP A 242 12.13 3.58 -9.71
CA ASP A 242 12.69 4.93 -9.71
C ASP A 242 11.60 6.01 -9.68
N ALA A 243 11.51 6.71 -8.55
CA ALA A 243 10.52 7.76 -8.34
C ALA A 243 10.64 8.89 -9.37
N ALA A 244 11.83 9.18 -9.89
CA ALA A 244 12.02 10.25 -10.87
C ALA A 244 11.31 9.96 -12.20
N ASP A 245 11.28 8.69 -12.63
CA ASP A 245 10.54 8.29 -13.83
C ASP A 245 9.04 8.42 -13.65
N PHE A 246 8.55 8.06 -12.46
CA PHE A 246 7.15 8.24 -12.11
C PHE A 246 6.77 9.72 -12.09
N ASP A 247 7.55 10.56 -11.41
CA ASP A 247 7.28 11.99 -11.29
C ASP A 247 7.31 12.66 -12.67
N GLU A 248 8.29 12.31 -13.52
CA GLU A 248 8.35 12.79 -14.90
C GLU A 248 7.13 12.36 -15.71
N ALA A 249 6.70 11.10 -15.58
CA ALA A 249 5.53 10.58 -16.29
C ALA A 249 4.23 11.23 -15.80
N LEU A 250 4.08 11.43 -14.49
CA LEU A 250 2.94 12.05 -13.84
C LEU A 250 2.82 13.52 -14.26
N ASP A 251 3.91 14.28 -14.21
CA ASP A 251 3.95 15.69 -14.59
C ASP A 251 3.66 15.89 -16.07
N ALA A 252 4.28 15.08 -16.93
CA ALA A 252 4.00 15.12 -18.36
C ALA A 252 2.52 14.87 -18.64
N ARG A 253 1.91 13.89 -17.95
CA ARG A 253 0.50 13.55 -18.14
C ARG A 253 -0.43 14.61 -17.57
N ARG A 254 -0.14 15.18 -16.40
CA ARG A 254 -0.89 16.30 -15.81
C ARG A 254 -0.87 17.53 -16.72
N ARG A 255 0.31 17.89 -17.26
CA ARG A 255 0.43 18.99 -18.24
C ARG A 255 -0.41 18.72 -19.49
N ALA A 256 -0.34 17.52 -20.06
CA ALA A 256 -1.12 17.16 -21.25
C ALA A 256 -2.63 17.26 -21.01
N VAL A 257 -3.11 16.80 -19.84
CA VAL A 257 -4.53 16.93 -19.43
C VAL A 257 -4.94 18.40 -19.28
N ASN A 258 -4.10 19.23 -18.66
CA ASN A 258 -4.38 20.65 -18.43
C ASN A 258 -4.40 21.48 -19.72
N GLN A 259 -3.56 21.14 -20.68
CA GLN A 259 -3.48 21.81 -21.99
C GLN A 259 -4.60 21.38 -22.95
N THR A 260 -5.28 20.26 -22.66
CA THR A 260 -6.33 19.71 -23.52
C THR A 260 -7.71 20.18 -23.05
N SER A 261 -8.49 20.82 -23.93
CA SER A 261 -9.89 21.23 -23.65
C SER A 261 -10.79 20.02 -23.34
N ASP A 262 -11.78 20.18 -22.45
CA ASP A 262 -12.79 19.14 -22.16
C ASP A 262 -13.63 18.76 -23.39
N SER A 263 -13.72 19.66 -24.38
CA SER A 263 -14.39 19.38 -25.66
C SER A 263 -13.60 18.45 -26.60
N ASN A 264 -12.35 18.11 -26.25
CA ASN A 264 -11.51 17.25 -27.07
C ASN A 264 -11.77 15.76 -26.74
N PRO A 265 -12.20 14.94 -27.71
CA PRO A 265 -12.45 13.51 -27.49
C PRO A 265 -11.23 12.70 -27.01
N GLN A 266 -10.00 13.21 -27.11
CA GLN A 266 -8.79 12.55 -26.61
C GLN A 266 -8.55 12.78 -25.11
N LYS A 267 -9.24 13.75 -24.49
CA LYS A 267 -9.02 14.05 -23.06
C LYS A 267 -9.40 12.89 -22.15
N SER A 268 -10.44 12.12 -22.50
CA SER A 268 -10.84 10.93 -21.74
C SER A 268 -9.73 9.87 -21.69
N LEU A 269 -9.00 9.68 -22.79
CA LEU A 269 -7.84 8.78 -22.86
C LEU A 269 -6.68 9.29 -22.01
N LEU A 270 -6.39 10.60 -22.07
CA LEU A 270 -5.35 11.20 -21.24
C LEU A 270 -5.65 11.04 -19.74
N LEU A 271 -6.91 11.23 -19.34
CA LEU A 271 -7.36 11.02 -17.96
C LEU A 271 -7.28 9.53 -17.56
N ASN A 272 -7.66 8.61 -18.44
CA ASN A 272 -7.54 7.17 -18.16
C ASN A 272 -6.09 6.73 -17.93
N ASN A 273 -5.18 7.25 -18.74
CA ASN A 273 -3.76 6.98 -18.59
C ASN A 273 -3.23 7.58 -17.28
N LEU A 274 -3.65 8.80 -16.93
CA LEU A 274 -3.33 9.41 -15.64
C LEU A 274 -3.84 8.58 -14.45
N GLY A 275 -5.08 8.12 -14.51
CA GLY A 275 -5.65 7.22 -13.50
C GLY A 275 -4.89 5.91 -13.38
N THR A 276 -4.41 5.35 -14.49
CA THR A 276 -3.58 4.13 -14.49
C THR A 276 -2.21 4.35 -13.87
N ILE A 277 -1.57 5.49 -14.15
CA ILE A 277 -0.29 5.92 -13.55
C ILE A 277 -0.42 6.00 -12.03
N LEU A 278 -1.44 6.70 -11.55
CA LEU A 278 -1.73 6.85 -10.12
C LEU A 278 -2.04 5.50 -9.45
N ALA A 279 -2.76 4.61 -10.14
CA ALA A 279 -3.01 3.26 -9.65
C ALA A 279 -1.72 2.43 -9.49
N THR A 280 -0.80 2.52 -10.45
CA THR A 280 0.51 1.84 -10.34
C THR A 280 1.31 2.42 -9.16
N ARG A 281 1.25 3.73 -8.91
CA ARG A 281 1.89 4.34 -7.75
C ARG A 281 1.31 3.84 -6.44
N TYR A 282 -0.02 3.78 -6.34
CA TYR A 282 -0.69 3.20 -5.16
C TYR A 282 -0.20 1.76 -4.93
N SER A 283 -0.20 0.90 -5.94
CA SER A 283 0.25 -0.50 -5.79
C SER A 283 1.69 -0.63 -5.29
N ARG A 284 2.59 0.31 -5.61
CA ARG A 284 3.99 0.27 -5.14
C ARG A 284 4.22 0.98 -3.80
N SER A 285 3.43 1.99 -3.48
CA SER A 285 3.64 2.84 -2.29
C SER A 285 2.65 2.57 -1.15
N GLY A 286 1.51 1.93 -1.42
CA GLY A 286 0.40 1.78 -0.48
C GLY A 286 -0.37 3.06 -0.16
N ALA A 287 0.02 4.21 -0.73
CA ALA A 287 -0.51 5.50 -0.30
C ALA A 287 -1.91 5.79 -0.88
N LEU A 288 -2.93 5.78 -0.02
CA LEU A 288 -4.35 5.85 -0.41
C LEU A 288 -4.70 7.08 -1.26
N VAL A 289 -4.02 8.20 -1.03
CA VAL A 289 -4.22 9.47 -1.77
C VAL A 289 -4.14 9.30 -3.29
N TYR A 290 -3.22 8.46 -3.78
CA TYR A 290 -3.09 8.22 -5.23
C TYR A 290 -4.26 7.42 -5.78
N LEU A 291 -4.81 6.48 -5.01
CA LEU A 291 -5.96 5.69 -5.40
C LEU A 291 -7.23 6.54 -5.45
N GLU A 292 -7.43 7.42 -4.46
CA GLU A 292 -8.56 8.35 -4.44
C GLU A 292 -8.49 9.35 -5.60
N GLU A 293 -7.30 9.90 -5.86
CA GLU A 293 -7.09 10.78 -7.02
C GLU A 293 -7.38 10.04 -8.33
N ALA A 294 -6.92 8.78 -8.47
CA ALA A 294 -7.19 7.95 -9.63
C ALA A 294 -8.70 7.73 -9.85
N ILE A 295 -9.46 7.41 -8.80
CA ILE A 295 -10.92 7.22 -8.87
C ILE A 295 -11.60 8.52 -9.33
N ARG A 296 -11.23 9.65 -8.73
CA ARG A 296 -11.79 10.96 -9.11
C ARG A 296 -11.52 11.30 -10.57
N ILE A 297 -10.30 11.07 -11.03
CA ILE A 297 -9.88 11.29 -12.43
C ILE A 297 -10.63 10.35 -13.37
N GLN A 298 -10.81 9.09 -12.98
CA GLN A 298 -11.50 8.11 -13.82
C GLN A 298 -12.99 8.42 -13.94
N ARG A 299 -13.65 8.85 -12.85
CA ARG A 299 -15.04 9.34 -12.90
C ARG A 299 -15.16 10.56 -13.82
N ARG A 300 -14.20 11.48 -13.77
CA ARG A 300 -14.13 12.61 -14.73
C ARG A 300 -13.92 12.13 -16.17
N ALA A 301 -13.08 11.12 -16.40
CA ALA A 301 -12.87 10.57 -17.75
C ALA A 301 -14.17 10.02 -18.36
N ILE A 302 -14.99 9.36 -17.54
CA ILE A 302 -16.30 8.80 -17.95
C ILE A 302 -17.34 9.90 -18.17
N SER A 303 -17.32 10.99 -17.37
CA SER A 303 -18.29 12.08 -17.51
C SER A 303 -18.07 12.93 -18.76
N ILE A 304 -16.83 13.06 -19.24
CA ILE A 304 -16.51 13.79 -20.48
C ILE A 304 -16.58 12.90 -21.73
N ALA A 305 -16.57 11.57 -21.57
CA ALA A 305 -16.73 10.65 -22.70
C ALA A 305 -18.17 10.68 -23.22
N LEU A 306 -18.34 10.72 -24.54
CA LEU A 306 -19.65 10.66 -25.16
C LEU A 306 -20.36 9.33 -24.80
N PRO A 307 -21.70 9.30 -24.71
CA PRO A 307 -22.45 8.08 -24.39
C PRO A 307 -22.12 6.90 -25.31
N ASP A 308 -21.97 7.14 -26.62
CA ASP A 308 -21.67 6.13 -27.65
C ASP A 308 -20.16 6.01 -27.96
N ASP A 309 -19.29 6.52 -27.09
CA ASP A 309 -17.83 6.37 -27.26
C ASP A 309 -17.43 4.90 -27.07
N GLY A 310 -16.92 4.25 -28.11
CA GLY A 310 -16.47 2.85 -28.05
C GLY A 310 -15.37 2.58 -27.01
N ARG A 311 -14.73 3.63 -26.47
CA ARG A 311 -13.74 3.50 -25.38
C ARG A 311 -14.37 3.47 -23.98
N ARG A 312 -15.65 3.83 -23.86
CA ARG A 312 -16.36 3.95 -22.58
C ARG A 312 -16.30 2.66 -21.73
N PRO A 313 -16.46 1.44 -22.28
CA PRO A 313 -16.30 0.20 -21.51
C PRO A 313 -14.90 0.06 -20.89
N ALA A 314 -13.84 0.44 -21.61
CA ALA A 314 -12.48 0.42 -21.07
C ALA A 314 -12.30 1.42 -19.92
N LEU A 315 -12.89 2.62 -20.02
CA LEU A 315 -12.87 3.61 -18.95
C LEU A 315 -13.62 3.10 -17.70
N GLN A 316 -14.79 2.51 -17.89
CA GLN A 316 -15.60 1.95 -16.81
C GLN A 316 -14.89 0.76 -16.14
N ASN A 317 -14.24 -0.10 -16.92
CA ASN A 317 -13.44 -1.20 -16.40
C ASN A 317 -12.27 -0.71 -15.54
N THR A 318 -11.57 0.35 -15.96
CA THR A 318 -10.53 0.97 -15.12
C THR A 318 -11.13 1.46 -13.80
N LEU A 319 -12.31 2.08 -13.82
CA LEU A 319 -12.99 2.50 -12.59
C LEU A 319 -13.33 1.31 -11.69
N ALA A 320 -13.91 0.24 -12.24
CA ALA A 320 -14.24 -0.97 -11.48
C ALA A 320 -13.01 -1.54 -10.78
N ARG A 321 -11.85 -1.60 -11.46
CA ARG A 321 -10.58 -2.04 -10.86
C ARG A 321 -10.15 -1.14 -9.70
N LEU A 322 -10.23 0.18 -9.86
CA LEU A 322 -9.85 1.13 -8.79
C LEU A 322 -10.78 1.03 -7.58
N LEU A 323 -12.08 0.82 -7.82
CA LEU A 323 -13.07 0.60 -6.76
C LEU A 323 -12.81 -0.70 -6.01
N SER A 324 -12.47 -1.79 -6.70
CA SER A 324 -12.03 -3.04 -6.05
C SER A 324 -10.77 -2.85 -5.21
N MET A 325 -9.79 -2.09 -5.69
CA MET A 325 -8.58 -1.78 -4.92
C MET A 325 -8.91 -0.97 -3.65
N ARG A 326 -9.88 -0.04 -3.74
CA ARG A 326 -10.31 0.76 -2.58
C ARG A 326 -11.15 -0.08 -1.62
N TYR A 327 -11.97 -0.99 -2.13
CA TYR A 327 -12.70 -1.97 -1.32
C TYR A 327 -11.73 -2.87 -0.54
N ALA A 328 -10.69 -3.41 -1.20
CA ALA A 328 -9.66 -4.21 -0.52
C ALA A 328 -8.93 -3.42 0.58
N ARG A 329 -8.78 -2.10 0.40
CA ARG A 329 -8.07 -1.22 1.35
C ARG A 329 -8.93 -0.71 2.51
N VAL A 330 -10.18 -0.34 2.25
CA VAL A 330 -11.03 0.41 3.20
C VAL A 330 -12.33 -0.35 3.54
N GLY A 331 -12.61 -1.49 2.88
CA GLY A 331 -13.81 -2.30 3.12
C GLY A 331 -15.12 -1.63 2.69
N THR A 332 -15.07 -0.63 1.80
CA THR A 332 -16.25 0.14 1.39
C THR A 332 -17.18 -0.70 0.50
N ALA A 333 -18.21 -1.32 1.09
CA ALA A 333 -19.11 -2.26 0.38
C ALA A 333 -19.78 -1.67 -0.89
N SER A 334 -20.07 -0.36 -0.91
CA SER A 334 -20.63 0.30 -2.09
C SER A 334 -19.71 0.26 -3.30
N ASP A 335 -18.39 0.26 -3.09
CA ASP A 335 -17.41 0.21 -4.17
C ASP A 335 -17.37 -1.16 -4.82
N SER A 336 -17.44 -2.22 -4.00
CA SER A 336 -17.53 -3.60 -4.48
C SER A 336 -18.79 -3.81 -5.32
N GLU A 337 -19.94 -3.31 -4.84
CA GLU A 337 -21.22 -3.41 -5.55
C GLU A 337 -21.19 -2.63 -6.88
N GLU A 338 -20.64 -1.42 -6.89
CA GLU A 338 -20.50 -0.62 -8.12
C GLU A 338 -19.54 -1.29 -9.12
N ALA A 339 -18.38 -1.79 -8.64
CA ALA A 339 -17.41 -2.50 -9.47
C ALA A 339 -18.01 -3.78 -10.10
N PHE A 340 -18.76 -4.54 -9.30
CA PHE A 340 -19.47 -5.74 -9.75
C PHE A 340 -20.46 -5.40 -10.86
N LYS A 341 -21.36 -4.43 -10.63
CA LYS A 341 -22.36 -3.98 -11.59
C LYS A 341 -21.72 -3.55 -12.92
N ILE A 342 -20.69 -2.70 -12.85
CA ILE A 342 -19.98 -2.23 -14.04
C ILE A 342 -19.39 -3.41 -14.83
N SER A 343 -18.68 -4.32 -14.17
CA SER A 343 -18.02 -5.45 -14.84
C SER A 343 -19.03 -6.39 -15.50
N LYS A 344 -20.16 -6.63 -14.85
CA LYS A 344 -21.25 -7.47 -15.35
C LYS A 344 -21.88 -6.87 -16.60
N GLU A 345 -22.27 -5.60 -16.55
CA GLU A 345 -22.87 -4.90 -17.69
C GLU A 345 -21.95 -4.88 -18.91
N ILE A 346 -20.64 -4.65 -18.72
CA ILE A 346 -19.66 -4.69 -19.82
C ILE A 346 -19.56 -6.11 -20.40
N ALA A 347 -19.48 -7.13 -19.54
CA ALA A 347 -19.35 -8.51 -19.96
C ALA A 347 -20.62 -9.06 -20.63
N GLU A 348 -21.82 -8.62 -20.26
CA GLU A 348 -23.08 -9.08 -20.88
C GLU A 348 -23.35 -8.38 -22.22
N ASN A 349 -23.05 -7.09 -22.33
CA ASN A 349 -23.36 -6.29 -23.52
C ASN A 349 -22.31 -6.38 -24.63
N THR A 350 -21.14 -6.97 -24.38
CA THR A 350 -20.10 -7.11 -25.41
C THR A 350 -20.40 -8.30 -26.35
N PRO A 351 -20.50 -8.09 -27.68
CA PRO A 351 -20.70 -9.17 -28.65
C PRO A 351 -19.59 -10.23 -28.64
N SER A 352 -19.90 -11.46 -29.04
CA SER A 352 -18.96 -12.60 -29.02
C SER A 352 -17.70 -12.39 -29.87
N GLY A 353 -17.80 -11.67 -30.99
CA GLY A 353 -16.67 -11.39 -31.90
C GLY A 353 -15.84 -10.15 -31.53
N HIS A 354 -16.11 -9.49 -30.41
CA HIS A 354 -15.39 -8.27 -30.04
C HIS A 354 -13.95 -8.61 -29.59
N PRO A 355 -12.90 -7.89 -30.05
CA PRO A 355 -11.51 -8.17 -29.69
C PRO A 355 -11.23 -8.22 -28.18
N ASP A 356 -11.90 -7.36 -27.41
CA ASP A 356 -11.74 -7.27 -25.96
C ASP A 356 -12.67 -8.20 -25.15
N ARG A 357 -13.44 -9.08 -25.82
CA ARG A 357 -14.42 -9.94 -25.15
C ARG A 357 -13.78 -10.80 -24.04
N SER A 358 -12.60 -11.38 -24.31
CA SER A 358 -11.85 -12.16 -23.33
C SER A 358 -11.46 -11.34 -22.11
N ARG A 359 -11.02 -10.11 -22.32
CA ARG A 359 -10.65 -9.18 -21.25
C ARG A 359 -11.83 -8.87 -20.34
N TRP A 360 -13.00 -8.61 -20.92
CA TRP A 360 -14.20 -8.32 -20.12
C TRP A 360 -14.70 -9.53 -19.34
N LEU A 361 -14.62 -10.73 -19.92
CA LEU A 361 -14.95 -11.97 -19.22
C LEU A 361 -14.02 -12.20 -18.02
N GLY A 362 -12.71 -12.12 -18.23
CA GLY A 362 -11.72 -12.31 -17.16
C GLY A 362 -11.84 -11.25 -16.06
N ASN A 363 -12.07 -9.98 -16.42
CA ASN A 363 -12.25 -8.92 -15.43
C ASN A 363 -13.56 -9.06 -14.63
N HIS A 364 -14.63 -9.57 -15.23
CA HIS A 364 -15.86 -9.88 -14.51
C HIS A 364 -15.68 -11.09 -13.58
N ALA A 365 -14.97 -12.12 -14.04
CA ALA A 365 -14.59 -13.27 -13.21
C ALA A 365 -13.83 -12.82 -11.96
N ALA A 366 -12.87 -11.89 -12.08
CA ALA A 366 -12.17 -11.34 -10.93
C ALA A 366 -13.09 -10.61 -9.92
N ARG A 367 -14.19 -9.98 -10.37
CA ARG A 367 -15.18 -9.36 -9.45
C ARG A 367 -16.07 -10.41 -8.76
N LEU A 368 -16.42 -11.49 -9.46
CA LEU A 368 -17.13 -12.63 -8.87
C LEU A 368 -16.30 -13.30 -7.78
N VAL A 369 -14.98 -13.39 -7.95
CA VAL A 369 -14.04 -13.91 -6.94
C VAL A 369 -14.00 -13.03 -5.69
N GLU A 370 -13.90 -11.72 -5.84
CA GLU A 370 -13.98 -10.78 -4.71
C GLU A 370 -15.28 -10.96 -3.91
N ARG A 371 -16.38 -11.18 -4.64
CA ARG A 371 -17.70 -11.48 -4.06
C ARG A 371 -17.72 -12.84 -3.36
N TYR A 372 -17.13 -13.89 -3.97
CA TYR A 372 -16.96 -15.20 -3.36
C TYR A 372 -16.17 -15.10 -2.04
N TYR A 373 -15.04 -14.39 -1.99
CA TYR A 373 -14.28 -14.29 -0.73
C TYR A 373 -15.03 -13.54 0.36
N THR A 374 -15.89 -12.59 -0.02
CA THR A 374 -16.71 -11.79 0.90
C THR A 374 -17.92 -12.58 1.44
N PHE A 375 -18.69 -13.23 0.56
CA PHE A 375 -19.97 -13.85 0.91
C PHE A 375 -19.92 -15.39 0.99
N LYS A 376 -18.79 -15.99 0.60
CA LYS A 376 -18.55 -17.44 0.54
C LYS A 376 -19.57 -18.21 -0.33
N ASP A 377 -20.13 -17.55 -1.35
CA ASP A 377 -21.09 -18.15 -2.28
C ASP A 377 -20.37 -18.97 -3.37
N VAL A 378 -20.45 -20.30 -3.26
CA VAL A 378 -19.79 -21.23 -4.18
C VAL A 378 -20.31 -21.10 -5.63
N ALA A 379 -21.53 -20.56 -5.83
CA ALA A 379 -22.05 -20.31 -7.18
C ALA A 379 -21.23 -19.27 -7.94
N ASP A 380 -20.73 -18.23 -7.24
CA ASP A 380 -19.88 -17.20 -7.83
C ASP A 380 -18.53 -17.80 -8.28
N LEU A 381 -17.99 -18.76 -7.53
CA LEU A 381 -16.77 -19.49 -7.89
C LEU A 381 -16.97 -20.40 -9.11
N ASP A 382 -18.07 -21.15 -9.16
CA ASP A 382 -18.39 -22.00 -10.32
C ASP A 382 -18.62 -21.15 -11.60
N GLU A 383 -19.24 -19.97 -11.48
CA GLU A 383 -19.39 -19.04 -12.61
C GLU A 383 -18.04 -18.43 -13.03
N THR A 384 -17.19 -18.05 -12.08
CA THR A 384 -15.82 -17.57 -12.34
C THR A 384 -15.04 -18.56 -13.23
N ILE A 385 -15.03 -19.84 -12.86
CA ILE A 385 -14.33 -20.89 -13.61
C ILE A 385 -14.88 -21.00 -15.04
N LYS A 386 -16.21 -20.94 -15.23
CA LYS A 386 -16.83 -20.94 -16.57
C LYS A 386 -16.38 -19.74 -17.41
N LEU A 387 -16.40 -18.54 -16.83
CA LEU A 387 -16.01 -17.32 -17.53
C LEU A 387 -14.54 -17.34 -17.94
N LEU A 388 -13.65 -17.82 -17.06
CA LEU A 388 -12.22 -17.96 -17.34
C LEU A 388 -11.95 -19.00 -18.43
N ARG A 389 -12.59 -20.18 -18.38
CA ARG A 389 -12.48 -21.19 -19.45
C ARG A 389 -12.92 -20.62 -20.81
N LYS A 390 -14.03 -19.87 -20.83
CA LYS A 390 -14.50 -19.20 -22.06
C LYS A 390 -13.54 -18.11 -22.53
N ALA A 391 -12.96 -17.32 -21.62
CA ALA A 391 -11.96 -16.31 -21.95
C ALA A 391 -10.69 -16.94 -22.56
N ILE A 392 -10.26 -18.08 -22.03
CA ILE A 392 -9.12 -18.86 -22.54
C ILE A 392 -9.43 -19.45 -23.92
N GLU A 393 -10.64 -19.97 -24.14
CA GLU A 393 -11.05 -20.55 -25.42
C GLU A 393 -10.95 -19.55 -26.58
N ILE A 394 -11.38 -18.31 -26.34
CA ILE A 394 -11.37 -17.24 -27.36
C ILE A 394 -10.03 -16.48 -27.47
N THR A 395 -9.07 -16.74 -26.57
CA THR A 395 -7.79 -16.02 -26.54
C THR A 395 -6.71 -16.84 -27.25
N PRO A 396 -6.07 -16.35 -28.33
CA PRO A 396 -4.99 -17.06 -29.02
C PRO A 396 -3.84 -17.45 -28.09
N LYS A 397 -3.11 -18.54 -28.40
CA LYS A 397 -2.02 -19.04 -27.54
C LYS A 397 -0.91 -17.99 -27.29
N ALA A 398 -0.55 -17.22 -28.31
CA ALA A 398 0.48 -16.18 -28.22
C ALA A 398 0.01 -14.86 -27.60
N HIS A 399 -1.25 -14.77 -27.14
CA HIS A 399 -1.82 -13.52 -26.66
C HIS A 399 -1.42 -13.24 -25.19
N LYS A 400 -0.89 -12.05 -24.90
CA LYS A 400 -0.35 -11.65 -23.58
C LYS A 400 -1.25 -11.88 -22.36
N PHE A 401 -2.57 -11.69 -22.48
CA PHE A 401 -3.50 -11.91 -21.36
C PHE A 401 -3.81 -13.40 -21.09
N ARG A 402 -3.40 -14.34 -21.96
CA ARG A 402 -3.71 -15.76 -21.79
C ARG A 402 -3.08 -16.34 -20.53
N THR A 403 -1.82 -16.00 -20.25
CA THR A 403 -1.09 -16.44 -19.05
C THR A 403 -1.82 -16.03 -17.77
N LYS A 404 -2.35 -14.79 -17.73
CA LYS A 404 -3.16 -14.30 -16.61
C LYS A 404 -4.43 -15.12 -16.41
N TRP A 405 -5.20 -15.38 -17.47
CA TRP A 405 -6.42 -16.18 -17.35
C TRP A 405 -6.17 -17.63 -16.95
N LEU A 406 -5.06 -18.21 -17.42
CA LEU A 406 -4.61 -19.54 -17.02
C LEU A 406 -4.25 -19.57 -15.53
N HIS A 407 -3.48 -18.59 -15.06
CA HIS A 407 -3.15 -18.44 -13.65
C HIS A 407 -4.42 -18.34 -12.80
N ASP A 408 -5.32 -17.41 -13.14
CA ASP A 408 -6.56 -17.19 -12.38
C ASP A 408 -7.45 -18.45 -12.39
N LEU A 409 -7.48 -19.18 -13.51
CA LEU A 409 -8.19 -20.46 -13.59
C LEU A 409 -7.59 -21.49 -12.63
N ALA A 410 -6.26 -21.61 -12.58
CA ALA A 410 -5.57 -22.54 -11.69
C ALA A 410 -5.84 -22.22 -10.21
N CYS A 411 -5.79 -20.94 -9.81
CA CYS A 411 -6.16 -20.49 -8.47
C CYS A 411 -7.57 -20.95 -8.09
N HIS A 412 -8.55 -20.74 -8.98
CA HIS A 412 -9.95 -21.01 -8.63
C HIS A 412 -10.35 -22.48 -8.78
N LEU A 413 -9.63 -23.27 -9.60
CA LEU A 413 -9.72 -24.73 -9.56
C LEU A 413 -9.20 -25.27 -8.22
N TRP A 414 -8.13 -24.70 -7.69
CA TRP A 414 -7.60 -25.03 -6.37
C TRP A 414 -8.53 -24.59 -5.22
N ASP A 415 -9.08 -23.37 -5.25
CA ASP A 415 -10.10 -22.92 -4.28
C ASP A 415 -11.30 -23.89 -4.23
N LYS A 416 -11.76 -24.34 -5.40
CA LYS A 416 -12.89 -25.27 -5.52
C LYS A 416 -12.56 -26.65 -4.94
N GLU A 417 -11.33 -27.11 -5.13
CA GLU A 417 -10.86 -28.36 -4.55
C GLU A 417 -10.82 -28.29 -3.01
N LEU A 418 -10.37 -27.18 -2.43
CA LEU A 418 -10.38 -26.97 -0.98
C LEU A 418 -11.80 -27.08 -0.37
N ILE A 419 -12.83 -26.69 -1.12
CA ILE A 419 -14.23 -26.76 -0.69
C ILE A 419 -14.82 -28.16 -0.87
N ARG A 420 -14.56 -28.83 -2.00
CA ARG A 420 -15.26 -30.05 -2.42
C ARG A 420 -14.46 -31.35 -2.26
N GLY A 421 -13.19 -31.25 -1.87
CA GLY A 421 -12.26 -32.37 -1.77
C GLY A 421 -11.56 -32.70 -3.10
N PRO A 422 -10.55 -33.59 -3.06
CA PRO A 422 -9.66 -33.85 -4.20
C PRO A 422 -10.41 -34.43 -5.40
N ALA A 423 -10.30 -33.72 -6.53
CA ALA A 423 -10.86 -34.10 -7.83
C ALA A 423 -9.79 -33.96 -8.93
N ALA A 424 -10.10 -34.39 -10.16
CA ALA A 424 -9.24 -34.24 -11.34
C ALA A 424 -8.75 -32.79 -11.61
N ASP A 425 -9.42 -31.82 -11.00
CA ASP A 425 -9.14 -30.38 -11.10
C ASP A 425 -7.79 -29.96 -10.46
N PHE A 426 -7.25 -30.72 -9.49
CA PHE A 426 -5.98 -30.37 -8.82
C PHE A 426 -4.74 -30.63 -9.68
N ASP A 427 -4.70 -31.78 -10.36
CA ASP A 427 -3.66 -32.09 -11.33
C ASP A 427 -3.73 -31.15 -12.54
N GLU A 428 -4.94 -30.72 -12.91
CA GLU A 428 -5.14 -29.68 -13.92
C GLU A 428 -4.55 -28.34 -13.43
N ALA A 429 -4.90 -27.89 -12.23
CA ALA A 429 -4.38 -26.65 -11.64
C ALA A 429 -2.85 -26.64 -11.56
N THR A 430 -2.24 -27.75 -11.12
CA THR A 430 -0.78 -27.89 -11.03
C THR A 430 -0.11 -27.73 -12.38
N LYS A 431 -0.60 -28.44 -13.41
CA LYS A 431 -0.07 -28.34 -14.77
C LYS A 431 -0.23 -26.94 -15.35
N ILE A 432 -1.34 -26.27 -15.04
CA ILE A 432 -1.57 -24.91 -15.50
C ILE A 432 -0.59 -23.94 -14.82
N PHE A 433 -0.37 -24.04 -13.50
CA PHE A 433 0.62 -23.19 -12.81
C PHE A 433 2.05 -23.43 -13.33
N GLU A 434 2.45 -24.67 -13.54
CA GLU A 434 3.76 -25.02 -14.13
C GLU A 434 3.90 -24.38 -15.54
N HIS A 435 2.87 -24.53 -16.38
CA HIS A 435 2.86 -23.90 -17.71
C HIS A 435 2.88 -22.37 -17.66
N VAL A 436 2.22 -21.75 -16.69
CA VAL A 436 2.26 -20.29 -16.48
C VAL A 436 3.68 -19.84 -16.13
N LEU A 437 4.40 -20.57 -15.28
CA LEU A 437 5.78 -20.22 -14.92
C LEU A 437 6.78 -20.46 -16.06
N GLU A 438 6.56 -21.49 -16.90
CA GLU A 438 7.36 -21.74 -18.10
C GLU A 438 7.18 -20.65 -19.16
N THR A 439 5.96 -20.09 -19.27
CA THR A 439 5.63 -19.10 -20.30
C THR A 439 5.82 -17.65 -19.86
N ALA A 440 5.81 -17.38 -18.55
CA ALA A 440 6.04 -16.05 -18.01
C ALA A 440 7.55 -15.73 -17.99
N PRO A 441 8.00 -14.60 -18.58
CA PRO A 441 9.39 -14.15 -18.48
C PRO A 441 9.85 -13.99 -17.02
N ASP A 442 11.15 -14.18 -16.76
CA ASP A 442 11.71 -14.07 -15.40
C ASP A 442 11.56 -12.68 -14.78
N ASN A 443 11.41 -11.63 -15.60
CA ASN A 443 11.20 -10.27 -15.14
C ASN A 443 9.72 -9.85 -15.06
N HIS A 444 8.79 -10.78 -15.23
CA HIS A 444 7.36 -10.49 -15.24
C HIS A 444 6.88 -9.99 -13.85
N PRO A 445 6.21 -8.82 -13.74
CA PRO A 445 5.85 -8.24 -12.45
C PRO A 445 4.97 -9.12 -11.55
N GLU A 446 4.05 -9.92 -12.13
CA GLU A 446 3.17 -10.83 -11.36
C GLU A 446 3.82 -12.20 -11.08
N ARG A 447 5.10 -12.43 -11.45
CA ARG A 447 5.76 -13.73 -11.28
C ARG A 447 5.91 -14.13 -9.81
N VAL A 448 6.07 -13.16 -8.89
CA VAL A 448 6.04 -13.41 -7.44
C VAL A 448 4.73 -14.06 -7.03
N THR A 449 3.60 -13.51 -7.46
CA THR A 449 2.27 -14.06 -7.18
C THR A 449 2.14 -15.48 -7.71
N TYR A 450 2.62 -15.74 -8.93
CA TYR A 450 2.54 -17.07 -9.55
C TYR A 450 3.35 -18.10 -8.76
N LEU A 451 4.56 -17.73 -8.31
CA LEU A 451 5.43 -18.58 -7.50
C LEU A 451 4.85 -18.84 -6.11
N CYS A 452 4.32 -17.82 -5.43
CA CYS A 452 3.67 -17.97 -4.13
C CYS A 452 2.44 -18.88 -4.20
N ASN A 453 1.59 -18.69 -5.21
CA ASN A 453 0.39 -19.50 -5.38
C ASN A 453 0.72 -20.97 -5.70
N LEU A 454 1.70 -21.21 -6.58
CA LEU A 454 2.20 -22.56 -6.82
C LEU A 454 2.80 -23.17 -5.55
N GLY A 455 3.61 -22.41 -4.80
CA GLY A 455 4.18 -22.83 -3.53
C GLY A 455 3.12 -23.30 -2.54
N ASN A 456 2.10 -22.47 -2.27
CA ASN A 456 0.99 -22.82 -1.38
C ASN A 456 0.21 -24.05 -1.85
N MET A 457 -0.06 -24.18 -3.15
CA MET A 457 -0.74 -25.36 -3.68
C MET A 457 0.10 -26.63 -3.49
N ILE A 458 1.43 -26.55 -3.66
CA ILE A 458 2.34 -27.68 -3.41
C ILE A 458 2.39 -28.03 -1.91
N VAL A 459 2.35 -27.04 -1.00
CA VAL A 459 2.23 -27.28 0.45
C VAL A 459 0.98 -28.09 0.76
N ASN A 460 -0.18 -27.72 0.22
CA ASN A 460 -1.42 -28.49 0.43
C ASN A 460 -1.34 -29.92 -0.12
N ARG A 461 -0.54 -30.16 -1.16
CA ARG A 461 -0.25 -31.52 -1.64
C ARG A 461 0.65 -32.27 -0.67
N TYR A 462 1.68 -31.62 -0.13
CA TYR A 462 2.54 -32.18 0.90
C TYR A 462 1.73 -32.59 2.13
N GLU A 463 0.81 -31.76 2.62
CA GLU A 463 -0.06 -32.07 3.76
C GLU A 463 -0.89 -33.34 3.59
N ARG A 464 -1.21 -33.72 2.34
CA ARG A 464 -2.02 -34.91 2.04
C ARG A 464 -1.17 -36.17 1.83
N ASN A 465 0.01 -36.02 1.26
CA ASN A 465 0.82 -37.13 0.77
C ASN A 465 2.12 -37.34 1.58
N GLU A 466 2.48 -36.39 2.45
CA GLU A 466 3.68 -36.34 3.29
C GLU A 466 5.01 -36.53 2.52
N GLN A 467 5.03 -36.18 1.22
CA GLN A 467 6.22 -36.27 0.38
C GLN A 467 7.16 -35.08 0.62
N LEU A 468 8.28 -35.28 1.32
CA LEU A 468 9.27 -34.22 1.61
C LEU A 468 9.77 -33.49 0.36
N SER A 469 9.83 -34.14 -0.80
CA SER A 469 10.19 -33.50 -2.07
C SER A 469 9.22 -32.40 -2.50
N ASP A 470 7.92 -32.55 -2.20
CA ASP A 470 6.93 -31.51 -2.48
C ASP A 470 7.18 -30.30 -1.55
N PHE A 471 7.47 -30.54 -0.27
CA PHE A 471 7.81 -29.47 0.66
C PHE A 471 9.06 -28.68 0.23
N GLU A 472 10.15 -29.38 -0.13
CA GLU A 472 11.36 -28.72 -0.66
C GLU A 472 11.09 -27.92 -1.93
N ARG A 473 10.22 -28.44 -2.81
CA ARG A 473 9.80 -27.75 -4.03
C ARG A 473 9.00 -26.48 -3.72
N ALA A 474 8.11 -26.52 -2.73
CA ALA A 474 7.36 -25.35 -2.27
C ALA A 474 8.29 -24.27 -1.71
N LEU A 475 9.27 -24.65 -0.86
CA LEU A 475 10.29 -23.71 -0.37
C LEU A 475 11.12 -23.10 -1.50
N GLY A 476 11.45 -23.89 -2.53
CA GLY A 476 12.10 -23.39 -3.74
C GLY A 476 11.27 -22.32 -4.45
N CYS A 477 9.94 -22.47 -4.49
CA CYS A 477 9.03 -21.47 -5.06
C CYS A 477 9.03 -20.18 -4.23
N PHE A 478 8.90 -20.27 -2.91
CA PHE A 478 8.90 -19.08 -2.04
C PHE A 478 10.23 -18.33 -2.04
N ARG A 479 11.37 -19.03 -1.96
CA ARG A 479 12.70 -18.40 -2.08
C ARG A 479 12.88 -17.71 -3.43
N SER A 480 12.41 -18.35 -4.50
CA SER A 480 12.42 -17.72 -5.83
C SER A 480 11.55 -16.47 -5.85
N ALA A 481 10.38 -16.50 -5.21
CA ALA A 481 9.45 -15.37 -5.08
C ALA A 481 10.09 -14.18 -4.33
N MET A 482 10.75 -14.45 -3.19
CA MET A 482 11.47 -13.45 -2.39
C MET A 482 12.61 -12.78 -3.15
N CYS A 483 13.18 -13.45 -4.15
CA CYS A 483 14.30 -12.97 -4.95
C CYS A 483 13.89 -12.46 -6.35
N GLN A 484 12.58 -12.41 -6.67
CA GLN A 484 12.17 -12.00 -8.02
C GLN A 484 12.53 -10.54 -8.28
N PRO A 485 13.12 -10.24 -9.44
CA PRO A 485 13.35 -8.87 -9.85
C PRO A 485 12.00 -8.16 -10.12
N ASN A 486 11.94 -6.85 -9.85
CA ASN A 486 10.84 -5.94 -10.20
C ASN A 486 9.54 -6.04 -9.38
N ALA A 487 9.45 -6.99 -8.45
CA ALA A 487 8.33 -7.03 -7.52
C ALA A 487 8.36 -5.85 -6.54
N SER A 488 7.21 -5.51 -5.95
CA SER A 488 7.20 -4.51 -4.88
C SER A 488 7.83 -5.07 -3.60
N LEU A 489 8.29 -4.18 -2.72
CA LEU A 489 8.77 -4.59 -1.40
C LEU A 489 7.71 -5.40 -0.65
N LEU A 490 6.44 -5.01 -0.78
CA LEU A 490 5.32 -5.72 -0.17
C LEU A 490 5.21 -7.15 -0.70
N ASP A 491 5.34 -7.36 -2.02
CA ASP A 491 5.27 -8.70 -2.62
C ASP A 491 6.40 -9.62 -2.09
N HIS A 492 7.62 -9.08 -1.94
CA HIS A 492 8.74 -9.82 -1.36
C HIS A 492 8.49 -10.20 0.09
N LEU A 493 8.00 -9.24 0.90
CA LEU A 493 7.70 -9.47 2.30
C LEU A 493 6.55 -10.46 2.49
N THR A 494 5.49 -10.36 1.68
CA THR A 494 4.38 -11.34 1.68
C THR A 494 4.88 -12.74 1.31
N ALA A 495 5.78 -12.88 0.35
CA ALA A 495 6.40 -14.17 0.02
C ALA A 495 7.20 -14.75 1.19
N GLY A 496 8.00 -13.92 1.88
CA GLY A 496 8.76 -14.32 3.06
C GLY A 496 7.86 -14.68 4.25
N ALA A 497 6.84 -13.89 4.53
CA ALA A 497 5.86 -14.15 5.59
C ALA A 497 5.08 -15.45 5.34
N THR A 498 4.70 -15.71 4.07
CA THR A 498 4.05 -16.97 3.68
C THR A 498 4.97 -18.17 3.93
N MET A 499 6.26 -18.06 3.55
CA MET A 499 7.24 -19.11 3.83
C MET A 499 7.43 -19.35 5.33
N LEU A 500 7.54 -18.28 6.12
CA LEU A 500 7.66 -18.33 7.58
C LEU A 500 6.47 -19.12 8.17
N GLN A 501 5.24 -18.75 7.81
CA GLN A 501 4.03 -19.39 8.30
C GLN A 501 3.98 -20.89 7.93
N VAL A 502 4.25 -21.23 6.67
CA VAL A 502 4.30 -22.62 6.20
C VAL A 502 5.33 -23.43 6.98
N CYS A 503 6.54 -22.89 7.17
CA CYS A 503 7.59 -23.59 7.90
C CYS A 503 7.25 -23.77 9.39
N LEU A 504 6.57 -22.82 10.03
CA LEU A 504 6.12 -22.94 11.41
C LEU A 504 5.07 -24.03 11.58
N THR A 505 4.05 -24.05 10.71
CA THR A 505 2.98 -25.07 10.74
C THR A 505 3.53 -26.50 10.63
N HIS A 506 4.59 -26.69 9.84
CA HIS A 506 5.22 -28.00 9.63
C HIS A 506 6.50 -28.23 10.47
N ALA A 507 6.75 -27.41 11.50
CA ALA A 507 7.89 -27.56 12.41
C ALA A 507 9.29 -27.56 11.75
N HIS A 508 9.44 -26.85 10.62
CA HIS A 508 10.71 -26.66 9.93
C HIS A 508 11.42 -25.38 10.41
N TRP A 509 11.84 -25.38 11.69
CA TRP A 509 12.30 -24.19 12.43
C TRP A 509 13.46 -23.44 11.78
N GLN A 510 14.44 -24.14 11.23
CA GLN A 510 15.60 -23.51 10.60
C GLN A 510 15.23 -22.72 9.33
N HIS A 511 14.26 -23.22 8.56
CA HIS A 511 13.73 -22.54 7.38
C HIS A 511 12.78 -21.40 7.76
N ALA A 512 12.00 -21.60 8.83
CA ALA A 512 11.19 -20.52 9.41
C ALA A 512 12.07 -19.34 9.84
N PHE A 513 13.19 -19.61 10.52
CA PHE A 513 14.11 -18.56 10.96
C PHE A 513 14.76 -17.82 9.78
N GLU A 514 15.17 -18.53 8.72
CA GLU A 514 15.66 -17.92 7.48
C GLU A 514 14.64 -16.95 6.86
N ALA A 515 13.38 -17.38 6.77
CA ALA A 515 12.30 -16.55 6.24
C ALA A 515 12.00 -15.34 7.13
N ALA A 516 12.03 -15.52 8.45
CA ALA A 516 11.94 -14.44 9.42
C ALA A 516 13.04 -13.40 9.15
N GLU A 517 14.32 -13.77 9.18
CA GLU A 517 15.44 -12.84 8.98
C GLU A 517 15.28 -11.99 7.70
N PHE A 518 14.85 -12.61 6.60
CA PHE A 518 14.59 -11.89 5.36
C PHE A 518 13.53 -10.78 5.52
N VAL A 519 12.43 -11.10 6.20
CA VAL A 519 11.29 -10.20 6.43
C VAL A 519 11.69 -9.06 7.36
N PHE A 520 12.24 -9.35 8.55
CA PHE A 520 12.59 -8.31 9.54
C PHE A 520 13.66 -7.34 9.01
N GLN A 521 14.62 -7.80 8.21
CA GLN A 521 15.63 -6.93 7.59
C GLN A 521 15.01 -5.86 6.67
N ARG A 522 13.84 -6.13 6.10
CA ARG A 522 13.22 -5.31 5.04
C ARG A 522 11.93 -4.62 5.49
N MET A 523 11.28 -5.12 6.53
CA MET A 523 10.02 -4.61 7.06
C MET A 523 10.05 -3.11 7.43
N PRO A 524 11.12 -2.54 8.03
CA PRO A 524 11.19 -1.10 8.31
C PRO A 524 11.02 -0.21 7.06
N ASN A 525 11.36 -0.73 5.87
CA ASN A 525 11.19 -0.01 4.61
C ASN A 525 9.73 0.09 4.13
N LEU A 526 8.77 -0.58 4.79
CA LEU A 526 7.33 -0.35 4.57
C LEU A 526 6.86 0.96 5.23
N ALA A 527 7.49 1.37 6.32
CA ALA A 527 7.14 2.56 7.09
C ALA A 527 7.84 3.84 6.56
N LEU A 528 7.88 4.00 5.24
CA LEU A 528 8.57 5.12 4.57
C LEU A 528 8.11 6.47 5.13
N ARG A 529 9.08 7.36 5.40
CA ARG A 529 8.82 8.69 5.99
C ARG A 529 7.80 9.51 5.18
N SER A 530 7.79 9.36 3.86
CA SER A 530 6.86 10.04 2.94
C SER A 530 5.39 9.61 3.04
N LEU A 531 5.10 8.49 3.71
CA LEU A 531 3.74 8.01 3.94
C LEU A 531 3.15 8.64 5.21
N ASN A 532 1.83 8.90 5.19
CA ASN A 532 1.11 9.24 6.41
C ASN A 532 0.99 8.02 7.34
N SER A 533 0.65 8.25 8.61
CA SER A 533 0.57 7.17 9.61
C SER A 533 -0.49 6.12 9.27
N GLU A 534 -1.61 6.49 8.65
CA GLU A 534 -2.65 5.53 8.25
C GLU A 534 -2.17 4.57 7.15
N ASP A 535 -1.40 5.08 6.19
CA ASP A 535 -0.80 4.28 5.12
C ASP A 535 0.30 3.35 5.64
N LYS A 536 1.16 3.85 6.54
CA LYS A 536 2.16 3.01 7.22
C LYS A 536 1.49 1.90 8.02
N GLN A 537 0.47 2.24 8.82
CA GLN A 537 -0.23 1.28 9.67
C GLN A 537 -0.87 0.17 8.84
N HIS A 538 -1.55 0.51 7.74
CA HIS A 538 -2.12 -0.52 6.88
C HIS A 538 -1.04 -1.44 6.31
N LEU A 539 0.06 -0.89 5.78
CA LEU A 539 1.12 -1.70 5.20
C LEU A 539 1.77 -2.64 6.23
N LEU A 540 1.98 -2.16 7.45
CA LEU A 540 2.53 -2.96 8.54
C LEU A 540 1.50 -3.99 9.05
N GLY A 541 0.21 -3.65 9.07
CA GLY A 541 -0.86 -4.57 9.42
C GLY A 541 -1.04 -5.73 8.43
N LEU A 542 -0.57 -5.59 7.18
CA LEU A 542 -0.48 -6.72 6.24
C LEU A 542 0.59 -7.76 6.66
N MET A 543 1.50 -7.39 7.56
CA MET A 543 2.57 -8.23 8.11
C MET A 543 2.30 -8.61 9.58
N ALA A 544 1.02 -8.62 9.99
CA ALA A 544 0.63 -9.01 11.33
C ALA A 544 1.18 -10.39 11.73
N GLU A 545 1.50 -10.56 13.01
CA GLU A 545 1.94 -11.81 13.65
C GLU A 545 3.34 -12.29 13.25
N VAL A 546 3.94 -11.71 12.21
CA VAL A 546 5.31 -12.00 11.77
C VAL A 546 6.30 -11.82 12.92
N ALA A 547 6.08 -10.83 13.81
CA ALA A 547 6.95 -10.62 14.96
C ALA A 547 6.92 -11.82 15.93
N SER A 548 5.72 -12.25 16.33
CA SER A 548 5.54 -13.42 17.20
C SER A 548 6.01 -14.73 16.56
N ASP A 549 5.80 -14.88 15.26
CA ASP A 549 6.19 -16.05 14.48
C ASP A 549 7.71 -16.13 14.31
N GLY A 550 8.37 -14.99 14.08
CA GLY A 550 9.82 -14.90 14.05
C GLY A 550 10.48 -15.26 15.38
N VAL A 551 9.90 -14.82 16.51
CA VAL A 551 10.34 -15.21 17.86
C VAL A 551 10.22 -16.72 18.05
N ALA A 552 9.07 -17.30 17.69
CA ALA A 552 8.87 -18.74 17.79
C ALA A 552 9.92 -19.49 16.94
N ALA A 553 10.12 -19.07 15.69
CA ALA A 553 11.12 -19.65 14.81
C ALA A 553 12.53 -19.60 15.41
N ALA A 554 12.94 -18.46 16.00
CA ALA A 554 14.25 -18.30 16.62
C ALA A 554 14.47 -19.20 17.85
N LEU A 555 13.45 -19.31 18.72
CA LEU A 555 13.52 -20.14 19.92
C LEU A 555 13.58 -21.64 19.57
N PHE A 556 12.70 -22.10 18.68
CA PHE A 556 12.66 -23.51 18.26
C PHE A 556 13.83 -23.91 17.35
N ALA A 557 14.45 -22.95 16.66
CA ALA A 557 15.70 -23.15 15.92
C ALA A 557 16.97 -23.01 16.78
N GLU A 558 16.83 -22.93 18.11
CA GLU A 558 17.93 -22.86 19.09
C GLU A 558 18.90 -21.69 18.85
N LYS A 559 18.40 -20.54 18.37
CA LYS A 559 19.22 -19.33 18.17
C LYS A 559 19.47 -18.53 19.45
N GLY A 560 18.77 -18.88 20.54
CA GLY A 560 18.87 -18.25 21.85
C GLY A 560 17.90 -17.09 22.05
N CYS A 561 17.66 -16.73 23.32
CA CYS A 561 16.67 -15.72 23.71
C CYS A 561 17.00 -14.32 23.18
N LEU A 562 18.28 -13.97 23.04
CA LEU A 562 18.69 -12.66 22.53
C LEU A 562 18.38 -12.49 21.04
N ALA A 563 18.57 -13.53 20.23
CA ALA A 563 18.19 -13.50 18.82
C ALA A 563 16.68 -13.34 18.65
N ALA A 564 15.91 -14.07 19.46
CA ALA A 564 14.45 -13.94 19.50
C ALA A 564 14.03 -12.52 19.93
N LEU A 565 14.64 -11.96 20.98
CA LEU A 565 14.38 -10.61 21.44
C LEU A 565 14.71 -9.58 20.34
N ASN A 566 15.85 -9.69 19.67
CA ASN A 566 16.23 -8.77 18.59
C ASN A 566 15.23 -8.80 17.43
N LEU A 567 14.71 -9.97 17.04
CA LEU A 567 13.65 -10.04 16.02
C LEU A 567 12.37 -9.37 16.52
N LEU A 568 12.00 -9.63 17.77
CA LEU A 568 10.82 -9.01 18.39
C LEU A 568 10.89 -7.49 18.36
N GLU A 569 12.04 -6.94 18.75
CA GLU A 569 12.30 -5.51 18.72
C GLU A 569 12.30 -4.95 17.30
N GLN A 570 12.65 -5.73 16.26
CA GLN A 570 12.65 -5.26 14.87
C GLN A 570 11.27 -5.26 14.21
N GLY A 571 10.39 -6.19 14.59
CA GLY A 571 9.09 -6.34 13.94
C GLY A 571 7.92 -5.71 14.68
N ARG A 572 8.10 -5.29 15.94
CA ARG A 572 7.06 -4.59 16.71
C ARG A 572 7.32 -3.10 16.79
N GLY A 573 6.23 -2.33 16.79
CA GLY A 573 6.28 -0.88 16.93
C GLY A 573 7.07 -0.20 15.83
N VAL A 574 7.09 -0.76 14.61
CA VAL A 574 7.81 -0.17 13.47
C VAL A 574 7.19 1.19 13.12
N LEU A 575 5.87 1.33 13.27
CA LEU A 575 5.17 2.60 13.11
C LEU A 575 5.57 3.60 14.21
N ALA A 576 5.62 3.14 15.46
CA ALA A 576 6.06 3.95 16.59
C ALA A 576 7.50 4.46 16.38
N GLU A 577 8.42 3.57 16.00
CA GLU A 577 9.81 3.91 15.69
C GLU A 577 9.91 4.91 14.52
N SER A 578 9.12 4.72 13.47
CA SER A 578 9.05 5.66 12.33
C SER A 578 8.61 7.06 12.77
N ILE A 579 7.67 7.15 13.72
CA ILE A 579 7.17 8.42 14.28
C ILE A 579 8.23 9.05 15.21
N GLU A 580 8.82 8.26 16.09
CA GLU A 580 9.87 8.71 17.02
C GLU A 580 11.12 9.18 16.29
N ALA A 581 11.49 8.51 15.19
CA ALA A 581 12.62 8.90 14.37
C ALA A 581 12.47 10.32 13.80
N MET A 582 11.23 10.76 13.54
CA MET A 582 10.93 12.14 13.12
C MET A 582 11.00 13.15 14.29
N ARG A 583 11.05 12.68 15.54
CA ARG A 583 10.90 13.49 16.76
C ARG A 583 12.13 13.49 17.66
N VAL A 584 13.20 12.81 17.26
CA VAL A 584 14.43 12.71 18.07
C VAL A 584 14.94 14.08 18.48
N ASP A 585 15.22 14.20 19.78
CA ASP A 585 15.97 15.31 20.34
C ASP A 585 17.42 15.21 19.88
N ILE A 586 17.80 16.11 18.97
CA ILE A 586 19.15 16.20 18.43
C ILE A 586 19.98 17.25 19.16
N MET A 587 19.59 17.78 20.32
CA MET A 587 20.34 18.84 21.02
C MET A 587 21.81 18.49 21.24
N GLN A 588 22.12 17.25 21.61
CA GLN A 588 23.50 16.79 21.76
C GLN A 588 24.25 16.71 20.42
N LEU A 589 23.57 16.26 19.36
CA LEU A 589 24.12 16.25 17.99
C LEU A 589 24.32 17.68 17.48
N GLN A 590 23.41 18.59 17.78
CA GLN A 590 23.45 20.01 17.41
C GLN A 590 24.61 20.74 18.11
N ASP A 591 24.87 20.42 19.37
CA ASP A 591 25.95 21.03 20.17
C ASP A 591 27.33 20.55 19.68
N ARG A 592 27.49 19.25 19.40
CA ARG A 592 28.79 18.64 19.06
C ARG A 592 29.07 18.56 17.56
N TYR A 593 28.06 18.40 16.73
CA TYR A 593 28.14 18.16 15.27
C TYR A 593 27.05 18.94 14.50
N PRO A 594 27.07 20.29 14.52
CA PRO A 594 25.99 21.13 14.02
C PRO A 594 25.70 20.96 12.52
N ASP A 595 26.70 20.68 11.69
CA ASP A 595 26.51 20.48 10.25
C ASP A 595 25.71 19.21 9.96
N MET A 596 26.03 18.11 10.65
CA MET A 596 25.29 16.84 10.55
C MET A 596 23.90 16.97 11.16
N ALA A 597 23.74 17.74 12.24
CA ALA A 597 22.42 18.03 12.81
C ALA A 597 21.53 18.82 11.84
N ASN A 598 22.09 19.83 11.15
CA ASN A 598 21.36 20.60 10.14
C ASN A 598 20.98 19.75 8.93
N GLU A 599 21.88 18.87 8.47
CA GLU A 599 21.60 17.94 7.38
C GLU A 599 20.57 16.88 7.79
N PHE A 600 20.62 16.41 9.05
CA PHE A 600 19.62 15.52 9.63
C PHE A 600 18.23 16.16 9.62
N VAL A 601 18.12 17.41 10.10
CA VAL A 601 16.85 18.15 10.06
C VAL A 601 16.36 18.34 8.63
N ARG A 602 17.22 18.74 7.69
CA ARG A 602 16.85 18.93 6.29
C ARG A 602 16.29 17.64 5.68
N LEU A 603 17.04 16.54 5.75
CA LEU A 603 16.66 15.27 5.13
C LEU A 603 15.43 14.64 5.80
N ARG A 604 15.29 14.81 7.12
CA ARG A 604 14.09 14.43 7.86
C ARG A 604 12.86 15.17 7.35
N ASP A 605 12.96 16.49 7.21
CA ASP A 605 11.85 17.36 6.82
C ASP A 605 11.50 17.22 5.33
N GLU A 606 12.47 16.87 4.48
CA GLU A 606 12.29 16.56 3.05
C GLU A 606 11.79 15.11 2.79
N LEU A 607 11.69 14.28 3.84
CA LEU A 607 11.22 12.88 3.78
C LEU A 607 12.02 11.99 2.82
N MET A 608 13.32 12.31 2.65
CA MET A 608 14.23 11.59 1.77
C MET A 608 14.66 10.26 2.41
N GLY A 609 14.45 9.14 1.72
CA GLY A 609 14.73 7.80 2.28
C GLY A 609 16.23 7.47 2.32
N ARG A 610 16.83 7.23 1.15
CA ARG A 610 18.20 6.69 1.04
C ARG A 610 19.27 7.64 1.61
N GLU A 611 19.20 8.92 1.28
CA GLU A 611 20.17 9.92 1.77
C GLU A 611 20.10 10.08 3.30
N PHE A 612 18.90 9.94 3.88
CA PHE A 612 18.75 9.97 5.33
C PHE A 612 19.33 8.72 5.98
N ASP A 613 19.11 7.53 5.41
CA ASP A 613 19.63 6.29 5.99
C ASP A 613 21.17 6.26 5.94
N GLU A 614 21.77 6.74 4.83
CA GLU A 614 23.22 6.96 4.74
C GLU A 614 23.72 7.97 5.79
N LEU A 615 22.99 9.07 6.00
CA LEU A 615 23.32 10.04 7.05
C LEU A 615 23.23 9.43 8.45
N VAL A 616 22.21 8.60 8.75
CA VAL A 616 22.07 7.93 10.04
C VAL A 616 23.26 7.01 10.30
N GLU A 617 23.70 6.23 9.31
CA GLU A 617 24.91 5.40 9.43
C GLU A 617 26.16 6.25 9.68
N ASN A 618 26.28 7.40 9.01
CA ASN A 618 27.37 8.35 9.28
C ASN A 618 27.32 8.91 10.70
N ILE A 619 26.13 9.19 11.25
CA ILE A 619 25.95 9.62 12.65
C ILE A 619 26.33 8.48 13.61
N ARG A 620 25.93 7.24 13.33
CA ARG A 620 26.26 6.06 14.14
C ARG A 620 27.76 5.77 14.21
N ALA A 621 28.52 6.17 13.19
CA ALA A 621 29.97 6.07 13.19
C ALA A 621 30.66 7.06 14.14
N LEU A 622 29.95 8.05 14.70
CA LEU A 622 30.50 9.01 15.64
C LEU A 622 30.61 8.43 17.06
N PRO A 623 31.64 8.82 17.84
CA PRO A 623 31.73 8.48 19.26
C PRO A 623 30.48 8.97 20.02
N ASP A 624 29.91 8.12 20.88
CA ASP A 624 28.70 8.34 21.69
C ASP A 624 27.36 8.28 20.93
N PHE A 625 27.36 8.01 19.62
CA PHE A 625 26.14 7.93 18.79
C PHE A 625 25.91 6.54 18.17
N LEU A 626 26.62 5.49 18.64
CA LEU A 626 26.53 4.13 18.09
C LEU A 626 25.09 3.57 18.05
N SER A 627 24.25 3.93 19.03
CA SER A 627 22.82 3.56 19.10
C SER A 627 21.88 4.67 18.60
N PHE A 628 22.37 5.68 17.87
CA PHE A 628 21.54 6.74 17.32
C PHE A 628 20.47 6.15 16.40
N LEU A 629 19.21 6.34 16.75
CA LEU A 629 18.04 5.68 16.10
C LEU A 629 18.16 4.15 15.99
N GLY A 630 18.98 3.49 16.82
CA GLY A 630 19.17 2.04 16.82
C GLY A 630 18.50 1.38 18.01
N LEU A 631 18.42 0.05 17.96
CA LEU A 631 17.98 -0.76 19.10
C LEU A 631 18.95 -0.60 20.28
N PRO A 632 18.46 -0.69 21.53
CA PRO A 632 19.34 -0.79 22.68
C PRO A 632 20.25 -2.02 22.54
N SER A 633 21.52 -1.85 22.88
CA SER A 633 22.51 -2.90 22.87
C SER A 633 22.20 -3.98 23.91
N GLU A 634 22.76 -5.18 23.73
CA GLU A 634 22.66 -6.26 24.71
C GLU A 634 23.07 -5.80 26.12
N SER A 635 24.13 -4.99 26.24
CA SER A 635 24.56 -4.45 27.53
C SER A 635 23.58 -3.45 28.13
N GLU A 636 22.88 -2.66 27.31
CA GLU A 636 21.84 -1.73 27.79
C GLU A 636 20.61 -2.50 28.27
N ILE A 637 20.16 -3.52 27.53
CA ILE A 637 19.03 -4.39 27.92
C ILE A 637 19.37 -5.16 29.22
N GLN A 638 20.55 -5.77 29.30
CA GLN A 638 21.00 -6.46 30.51
C GLN A 638 21.20 -5.48 31.68
N GLY A 639 21.69 -4.26 31.40
CA GLY A 639 21.85 -3.18 32.35
C GLY A 639 20.52 -2.71 32.94
N ALA A 640 19.47 -2.59 32.12
CA ALA A 640 18.12 -2.25 32.57
C ALA A 640 17.50 -3.37 33.43
N ALA A 641 17.90 -4.62 33.23
CA ALA A 641 17.46 -5.78 34.02
C ALA A 641 18.26 -5.99 35.32
N VAL A 642 19.19 -5.09 35.69
CA VAL A 642 20.02 -5.24 36.90
C VAL A 642 19.19 -5.26 38.20
N ASP A 643 18.07 -4.54 38.24
CA ASP A 643 17.22 -4.40 39.43
C ASP A 643 16.01 -5.37 39.46
N GLY A 644 15.88 -6.27 38.49
CA GLY A 644 14.79 -7.25 38.46
C GLY A 644 14.75 -8.08 37.19
N LEU A 645 14.16 -9.28 37.30
CA LEU A 645 14.10 -10.21 36.19
C LEU A 645 13.03 -9.79 35.16
N LEU A 646 13.41 -9.84 33.88
CA LEU A 646 12.54 -9.58 32.73
C LEU A 646 11.89 -10.88 32.25
N VAL A 647 10.56 -10.91 32.18
CA VAL A 647 9.80 -12.03 31.59
C VAL A 647 9.00 -11.52 30.39
N ILE A 648 9.25 -12.13 29.22
CA ILE A 648 8.53 -11.84 27.98
C ILE A 648 7.72 -13.08 27.61
N ILE A 649 6.42 -12.91 27.45
CA ILE A 649 5.52 -13.98 27.02
C ILE A 649 5.23 -13.77 25.53
N ASN A 650 5.61 -14.75 24.71
CA ASN A 650 5.24 -14.76 23.30
C ASN A 650 3.98 -15.58 23.08
N VAL A 651 2.99 -15.00 22.41
CA VAL A 651 1.76 -15.68 22.00
C VAL A 651 1.76 -15.71 20.48
N SER A 652 1.85 -16.91 19.89
CA SER A 652 1.83 -17.13 18.44
C SER A 652 0.62 -17.96 18.03
N ASN A 653 0.32 -18.05 16.74
CA ASN A 653 -0.83 -18.81 16.24
C ASN A 653 -0.85 -20.29 16.67
N LEU A 654 0.33 -20.88 16.87
CA LEU A 654 0.47 -22.25 17.35
C LEU A 654 -0.17 -22.47 18.74
N THR A 655 -0.21 -21.43 19.58
CA THR A 655 -0.80 -21.48 20.93
C THR A 655 -2.10 -20.67 21.05
N ARG A 656 -2.33 -19.73 20.12
CA ARG A 656 -3.48 -18.83 20.09
C ARG A 656 -4.81 -19.54 19.99
N GLU A 657 -4.92 -20.61 19.20
CA GLU A 657 -6.20 -21.31 19.02
C GLU A 657 -6.74 -21.86 20.34
N GLU A 658 -5.87 -22.40 21.19
CA GLU A 658 -6.23 -22.94 22.49
C GLU A 658 -6.67 -21.83 23.46
N ILE A 659 -5.92 -20.72 23.47
CA ILE A 659 -6.23 -19.51 24.25
C ILE A 659 -7.59 -18.95 23.85
N THR A 660 -7.82 -18.77 22.55
CA THR A 660 -9.04 -18.15 22.00
C THR A 660 -10.26 -19.04 22.20
N LYS A 661 -10.10 -20.36 22.04
CA LYS A 661 -11.17 -21.33 22.29
C LYS A 661 -11.59 -21.38 23.75
N LYS A 662 -10.67 -21.17 24.69
CA LYS A 662 -10.99 -21.01 26.11
C LYS A 662 -11.62 -19.65 26.38
N ALA A 663 -11.02 -18.55 25.91
CA ALA A 663 -11.53 -17.19 26.11
C ALA A 663 -12.98 -17.00 25.58
N LYS A 664 -13.34 -17.59 24.44
CA LYS A 664 -14.71 -17.53 23.90
C LYS A 664 -15.74 -18.32 24.71
N LYS A 665 -15.31 -19.23 25.57
CA LYS A 665 -16.18 -20.09 26.39
C LYS A 665 -16.41 -19.55 27.80
N THR A 666 -15.65 -18.55 28.23
CA THR A 666 -15.62 -18.08 29.62
C THR A 666 -15.82 -16.57 29.67
N ASP A 667 -16.63 -16.09 30.60
CA ASP A 667 -16.76 -14.65 30.84
C ASP A 667 -15.44 -14.09 31.41
N LEU A 668 -14.98 -12.94 30.91
CA LEU A 668 -13.67 -12.33 31.22
C LEU A 668 -13.51 -11.97 32.72
N GLY A 669 -14.61 -11.87 33.46
CA GLY A 669 -14.65 -11.67 34.90
C GLY A 669 -14.64 -12.95 35.75
N ASN A 670 -14.60 -14.13 35.13
CA ASN A 670 -14.75 -15.42 35.82
C ASN A 670 -13.42 -15.94 36.40
N HIS A 671 -13.46 -16.48 37.62
CA HIS A 671 -12.33 -17.12 38.32
C HIS A 671 -11.61 -18.19 37.51
N GLN A 672 -12.30 -18.87 36.60
CA GLN A 672 -11.73 -19.89 35.71
C GLN A 672 -10.64 -19.34 34.77
N ILE A 673 -10.70 -18.06 34.40
CA ILE A 673 -9.65 -17.43 33.58
C ILE A 673 -8.40 -17.17 34.42
N LEU A 674 -8.56 -16.78 35.69
CA LEU A 674 -7.43 -16.55 36.59
C LEU A 674 -6.71 -17.86 36.92
N GLU A 675 -7.47 -18.93 37.15
CA GLU A 675 -6.92 -20.29 37.30
C GLU A 675 -6.16 -20.71 36.04
N TRP A 676 -6.74 -20.49 34.86
CA TRP A 676 -6.06 -20.81 33.61
C TRP A 676 -4.80 -19.96 33.35
N LEU A 677 -4.84 -18.64 33.58
CA LEU A 677 -3.67 -17.76 33.46
C LEU A 677 -2.60 -18.12 34.49
N TRP A 678 -3.01 -18.57 35.68
CA TRP A 678 -2.10 -19.14 36.66
C TRP A 678 -1.39 -20.37 36.07
N ASP A 679 -2.14 -21.39 35.67
CA ASP A 679 -1.59 -22.66 35.15
C ASP A 679 -0.76 -22.48 33.86
N THR A 680 -1.11 -21.51 33.02
CA THR A 680 -0.52 -21.36 31.68
C THR A 680 0.63 -20.37 31.64
N VAL A 681 0.60 -19.35 32.50
CA VAL A 681 1.54 -18.22 32.46
C VAL A 681 2.26 -18.06 33.78
N ALA A 682 1.53 -17.82 34.87
CA ALA A 682 2.15 -17.41 36.13
C ALA A 682 2.91 -18.55 36.80
N GLU A 683 2.30 -19.73 36.96
CA GLU A 683 2.91 -20.89 37.59
C GLU A 683 4.14 -21.40 36.83
N PRO A 684 4.08 -21.68 35.51
CA PRO A 684 5.27 -22.12 34.76
C PRO A 684 6.42 -21.11 34.82
N THR A 685 6.09 -19.81 34.79
CA THR A 685 7.09 -18.75 34.96
C THR A 685 7.71 -18.84 36.35
N LEU A 686 6.91 -18.87 37.42
CA LEU A 686 7.41 -18.92 38.78
C LEU A 686 8.21 -20.19 39.05
N GLU A 687 7.80 -21.33 38.49
CA GLU A 687 8.54 -22.60 38.55
C GLU A 687 9.90 -22.50 37.85
N ALA A 688 9.95 -21.94 36.64
CA ALA A 688 11.20 -21.71 35.93
C ALA A 688 12.15 -20.79 36.70
N LEU A 689 11.61 -19.86 37.50
CA LEU A 689 12.36 -18.97 38.39
C LEU A 689 12.70 -19.59 39.75
N GLY A 690 12.21 -20.80 40.04
CA GLY A 690 12.37 -21.46 41.35
C GLY A 690 11.62 -20.78 42.50
N LEU A 691 10.63 -19.94 42.20
CA LEU A 691 9.82 -19.20 43.18
C LEU A 691 8.59 -19.99 43.64
N ASN A 692 8.82 -21.20 44.15
CA ASN A 692 7.77 -22.18 44.39
C ASN A 692 7.15 -22.06 45.80
N ARG A 693 7.58 -21.06 46.60
CA ARG A 693 7.12 -20.83 47.98
C ARG A 693 7.12 -19.34 48.33
N THR A 694 6.22 -18.95 49.22
CA THR A 694 6.18 -17.61 49.82
C THR A 694 7.52 -17.29 50.51
N PRO A 695 8.23 -16.22 50.10
CA PRO A 695 9.48 -15.82 50.75
C PRO A 695 9.24 -15.50 52.25
N ALA A 696 10.18 -15.87 53.13
CA ALA A 696 10.04 -15.73 54.58
C ALA A 696 10.18 -14.27 55.11
N GLY A 697 9.88 -13.25 54.30
CA GLY A 697 9.96 -11.82 54.67
C GLY A 697 9.22 -10.90 53.69
N GLU A 698 9.09 -9.61 54.01
CA GLU A 698 8.32 -8.62 53.22
C GLU A 698 8.91 -8.29 51.84
N LYS A 699 10.10 -8.79 51.50
CA LYS A 699 10.75 -8.52 50.21
C LYS A 699 10.50 -9.66 49.22
N TRP A 700 9.41 -9.53 48.46
CA TRP A 700 9.20 -10.34 47.26
C TRP A 700 10.18 -9.89 46.15
N PRO A 701 10.74 -10.82 45.36
CA PRO A 701 11.46 -10.45 44.14
C PRO A 701 10.49 -9.73 43.19
N ARG A 702 10.91 -8.58 42.66
CA ARG A 702 10.13 -7.83 41.69
C ARG A 702 10.23 -8.53 40.34
N ILE A 703 9.10 -8.98 39.82
CA ILE A 703 8.99 -9.55 38.47
C ILE A 703 8.35 -8.49 37.59
N TRP A 704 9.02 -8.16 36.50
CA TRP A 704 8.49 -7.25 35.49
C TRP A 704 7.84 -8.08 34.39
N TRP A 705 6.52 -7.95 34.29
CA TRP A 705 5.75 -8.47 33.17
C TRP A 705 5.63 -7.36 32.14
N ILE A 706 6.17 -7.60 30.95
CA ILE A 706 5.99 -6.67 29.83
C ILE A 706 4.98 -7.30 28.88
N PRO A 707 3.67 -6.96 29.01
CA PRO A 707 2.73 -7.15 27.92
C PRO A 707 3.09 -6.12 26.84
N THR A 708 4.11 -6.48 26.07
CA THR A 708 4.49 -5.95 24.77
C THR A 708 4.21 -4.46 24.56
N ASP A 709 5.19 -3.62 24.93
CA ASP A 709 5.40 -2.33 24.28
C ASP A 709 6.86 -1.94 24.45
N LYS A 710 7.42 -1.37 23.38
CA LYS A 710 8.81 -0.93 23.29
C LYS A 710 8.83 0.57 23.58
N GLY A 711 9.51 0.96 24.65
CA GLY A 711 9.57 2.35 25.10
C GLY A 711 10.62 2.53 26.18
N LEU A 712 11.80 1.95 25.99
CA LEU A 712 12.95 2.16 26.87
C LEU A 712 13.89 3.21 26.25
N GLU A 713 14.00 4.29 27.00
CA GLU A 713 15.04 5.33 26.98
C GLU A 713 14.95 6.44 25.91
N ARG A 714 14.52 7.62 26.37
CA ARG A 714 15.27 8.89 26.26
C ARG A 714 14.64 9.95 27.17
N LEU A 715 15.47 10.64 27.95
CA LEU A 715 15.07 11.70 28.89
C LEU A 715 15.12 13.08 28.20
N PRO A 716 13.99 13.72 27.89
CA PRO A 716 13.98 15.08 27.35
C PRO A 716 14.23 16.14 28.43
N SER A 717 14.76 17.29 28.00
CA SER A 717 14.98 18.45 28.86
C SER A 717 13.65 19.11 29.29
N ILE A 718 13.49 19.34 30.60
CA ILE A 718 12.25 19.80 31.21
C ILE A 718 12.09 21.32 31.03
N ARG A 719 11.04 21.77 30.34
CA ARG A 719 10.48 23.12 30.54
C ARG A 719 9.36 23.05 31.57
N SER A 720 9.44 23.86 32.63
CA SER A 720 8.47 23.81 33.73
C SER A 720 7.17 24.54 33.37
N SER A 721 6.18 23.82 32.85
CA SER A 721 4.78 24.24 32.95
C SER A 721 4.19 23.82 34.30
N SER A 722 3.24 24.58 34.84
CA SER A 722 2.44 24.21 36.02
C SER A 722 0.97 23.94 35.67
N MET A 723 0.60 24.00 34.38
CA MET A 723 -0.79 23.88 33.94
C MET A 723 -1.28 22.42 34.00
N ALA A 724 -2.44 22.18 34.62
CA ALA A 724 -3.14 20.89 34.60
C ALA A 724 -4.42 21.04 33.79
N VAL A 725 -4.48 20.42 32.62
CA VAL A 725 -5.67 20.38 31.76
C VAL A 725 -6.58 19.28 32.26
N LEU A 726 -7.77 19.64 32.72
CA LEU A 726 -8.77 18.71 33.24
C LEU A 726 -9.99 18.72 32.31
N VAL A 727 -10.43 17.56 31.85
CA VAL A 727 -11.58 17.40 30.95
C VAL A 727 -12.54 16.37 31.53
N ALA A 728 -13.80 16.77 31.76
CA ALA A 728 -14.89 15.86 32.15
C ALA A 728 -16.00 15.88 31.10
N VAL A 729 -16.40 14.72 30.59
CA VAL A 729 -17.49 14.55 29.62
C VAL A 729 -18.54 13.59 30.20
N GLU A 730 -19.62 14.16 30.73
CA GLU A 730 -20.69 13.40 31.39
C GLU A 730 -21.73 12.85 30.42
N ASN A 731 -22.07 13.62 29.37
CA ASN A 731 -23.10 13.24 28.40
C ASN A 731 -22.48 13.12 27.01
N THR A 732 -22.53 11.92 26.45
CA THR A 732 -22.11 11.64 25.07
C THR A 732 -23.31 11.07 24.29
N PRO A 733 -23.74 11.68 23.18
CA PRO A 733 -24.81 11.16 22.35
C PRO A 733 -24.58 9.70 21.95
N GLY A 734 -25.57 8.84 22.20
CA GLY A 734 -25.51 7.41 21.84
C GLY A 734 -24.69 6.52 22.80
N GLN A 735 -24.21 7.06 23.92
CA GLN A 735 -23.51 6.32 24.97
C GLN A 735 -24.21 6.48 26.33
N ASP A 736 -23.83 5.64 27.29
CA ASP A 736 -24.30 5.76 28.67
C ASP A 736 -23.74 7.02 29.34
N ARG A 737 -24.54 7.57 30.27
CA ARG A 737 -24.20 8.79 31.01
C ARG A 737 -23.23 8.48 32.16
N LEU A 738 -22.06 9.14 32.14
CA LEU A 738 -21.03 9.02 33.17
C LEU A 738 -21.24 10.07 34.27
N ARG A 739 -22.07 9.73 35.26
CA ARG A 739 -22.54 10.65 36.31
C ARG A 739 -21.41 11.13 37.24
N PHE A 740 -20.30 10.39 37.31
CA PHE A 740 -19.19 10.66 38.22
C PHE A 740 -17.99 11.33 37.54
N ALA A 741 -17.92 11.41 36.20
CA ALA A 741 -16.85 12.10 35.48
C ALA A 741 -16.65 13.57 35.91
N THR A 742 -17.74 14.32 36.09
CA THR A 742 -17.67 15.71 36.59
C THR A 742 -17.21 15.77 38.06
N GLN A 743 -17.59 14.76 38.86
CA GLN A 743 -17.15 14.64 40.26
C GLN A 743 -15.66 14.32 40.35
N GLU A 744 -15.15 13.45 39.47
CA GLU A 744 -13.73 13.11 39.38
C GLU A 744 -12.87 14.37 39.18
N VAL A 745 -13.16 15.16 38.15
CA VAL A 745 -12.44 16.41 37.88
C VAL A 745 -12.60 17.42 39.01
N ALA A 746 -13.76 17.47 39.67
CA ALA A 746 -13.97 18.36 40.82
C ALA A 746 -13.08 17.99 42.02
N GLU A 747 -12.85 16.70 42.29
CA GLU A 747 -11.91 16.26 43.33
C GLU A 747 -10.47 16.58 42.96
N LEU A 748 -10.06 16.31 41.70
CA LEU A 748 -8.72 16.59 41.22
C LEU A 748 -8.38 18.09 41.24
N ARG A 749 -9.36 18.96 40.98
CA ARG A 749 -9.18 20.42 41.11
C ARG A 749 -8.74 20.81 42.52
N LYS A 750 -9.26 20.14 43.56
CA LYS A 750 -8.85 20.36 44.96
C LYS A 750 -7.42 19.86 45.22
N ILE A 751 -7.04 18.76 44.57
CA ILE A 751 -5.71 18.15 44.71
C ILE A 751 -4.66 18.99 43.98
N CYS A 752 -4.96 19.55 42.80
CA CYS A 752 -4.06 20.40 42.00
C CYS A 752 -3.48 21.57 42.81
N GLY A 753 -4.32 22.24 43.61
CA GLY A 753 -3.88 23.33 44.49
C GLY A 753 -2.85 22.89 45.55
N LYS A 754 -2.92 21.64 46.01
CA LYS A 754 -1.93 21.04 46.93
C LYS A 754 -0.64 20.61 46.22
N MET A 755 -0.63 20.58 44.89
CA MET A 755 0.49 20.12 44.05
C MET A 755 1.20 21.26 43.31
N GLU A 756 0.85 22.53 43.62
CA GLU A 756 1.36 23.71 42.90
C GLU A 756 1.01 23.70 41.40
N LEU A 757 -0.13 23.09 41.04
CA LEU A 757 -0.63 23.02 39.68
C LEU A 757 -1.79 24.00 39.48
N THR A 758 -1.86 24.60 38.29
CA THR A 758 -2.94 25.50 37.88
C THR A 758 -3.96 24.71 37.05
N PRO A 759 -5.15 24.36 37.61
CA PRO A 759 -6.17 23.64 36.86
C PRO A 759 -6.79 24.54 35.79
N VAL A 760 -6.91 24.01 34.57
CA VAL A 760 -7.55 24.65 33.41
C VAL A 760 -8.54 23.66 32.82
N GLU A 761 -9.78 24.10 32.65
CA GLU A 761 -10.83 23.35 31.95
C GLU A 761 -11.11 24.05 30.62
N PRO A 762 -10.48 23.61 29.52
CA PRO A 762 -10.69 24.19 28.21
C PRO A 762 -12.11 23.88 27.70
N THR A 763 -12.58 24.67 26.75
CA THR A 763 -13.73 24.27 25.91
C THR A 763 -13.41 22.94 25.24
N ARG A 764 -14.36 22.00 25.24
CA ARG A 764 -14.14 20.63 24.76
C ARG A 764 -14.22 20.56 23.23
N GLU A 765 -13.50 21.46 22.57
CA GLU A 765 -13.30 21.49 21.11
C GLU A 765 -11.87 21.02 20.81
N LYS A 766 -11.72 20.19 19.77
CA LYS A 766 -10.45 19.55 19.43
C LYS A 766 -9.28 20.53 19.33
N GLU A 767 -9.42 21.60 18.53
CA GLU A 767 -8.33 22.55 18.28
C GLU A 767 -7.90 23.30 19.56
N LYS A 768 -8.86 23.66 20.42
CA LYS A 768 -8.57 24.31 21.70
C LYS A 768 -7.88 23.38 22.68
N LEU A 769 -8.27 22.11 22.68
CA LEU A 769 -7.61 21.10 23.50
C LEU A 769 -6.16 20.86 23.02
N LYS A 770 -5.91 20.77 21.70
CA LYS A 770 -4.55 20.66 21.13
C LYS A 770 -3.66 21.83 21.55
N GLU A 771 -4.15 23.07 21.50
CA GLU A 771 -3.43 24.25 21.97
C GLU A 771 -3.07 24.19 23.46
N CYS A 772 -3.95 23.64 24.30
CA CYS A 772 -3.73 23.51 25.75
C CYS A 772 -2.74 22.38 26.07
N LEU A 773 -2.80 21.25 25.34
CA LEU A 773 -1.89 20.11 25.52
C LEU A 773 -0.44 20.51 25.30
N GLN A 774 -0.14 21.37 24.32
CA GLN A 774 1.23 21.89 24.07
C GLN A 774 1.81 22.72 25.23
N LYS A 775 0.97 23.14 26.18
CA LYS A 775 1.37 23.98 27.31
C LYS A 775 1.16 23.29 28.65
N CYS A 776 0.59 22.09 28.68
CA CYS A 776 0.25 21.43 29.93
C CYS A 776 1.46 20.72 30.55
N LYS A 777 1.39 20.52 31.86
CA LYS A 777 2.19 19.54 32.60
C LYS A 777 1.39 18.27 32.87
N ILE A 778 0.09 18.39 33.07
CA ILE A 778 -0.82 17.25 33.28
C ILE A 778 -1.98 17.37 32.31
N PHE A 779 -2.36 16.24 31.71
CA PHE A 779 -3.61 16.06 30.99
C PHE A 779 -4.44 14.98 31.69
N HIS A 780 -5.62 15.34 32.19
CA HIS A 780 -6.56 14.40 32.79
C HIS A 780 -7.85 14.41 31.99
N PHE A 781 -8.27 13.24 31.51
CA PHE A 781 -9.52 13.06 30.77
C PHE A 781 -10.40 12.07 31.52
N ALA A 782 -11.63 12.47 31.86
CA ALA A 782 -12.68 11.64 32.42
C ALA A 782 -13.89 11.65 31.48
N GLY A 783 -14.19 10.52 30.84
CA GLY A 783 -15.26 10.47 29.85
C GLY A 783 -15.29 9.18 29.04
N ASN A 784 -16.17 9.13 28.04
CA ASN A 784 -16.23 8.01 27.12
C ASN A 784 -15.07 8.08 26.11
N CYS A 785 -14.56 6.92 25.71
CA CYS A 785 -13.77 6.75 24.51
C CYS A 785 -14.36 5.67 23.61
N SER A 786 -13.93 5.64 22.36
CA SER A 786 -14.29 4.60 21.41
C SER A 786 -13.01 4.01 20.84
N THR A 787 -12.89 2.69 20.97
CA THR A 787 -11.88 1.90 20.26
C THR A 787 -12.46 1.47 18.93
N ASN A 788 -11.82 1.87 17.84
CA ASN A 788 -12.25 1.50 16.50
C ASN A 788 -11.75 0.08 16.20
N TYR A 789 -12.66 -0.77 15.72
CA TYR A 789 -12.31 -2.15 15.37
C TYR A 789 -11.30 -2.19 14.23
N TYR A 790 -11.64 -1.62 13.08
CA TYR A 790 -10.88 -1.78 11.83
C TYR A 790 -9.65 -0.88 11.69
N ASN A 791 -9.58 0.23 12.42
CA ASN A 791 -8.47 1.16 12.32
C ASN A 791 -8.18 1.83 13.68
N PRO A 792 -7.18 1.34 14.43
CA PRO A 792 -6.78 1.92 15.72
C PRO A 792 -6.51 3.43 15.70
N LEU A 793 -6.05 4.02 14.59
CA LEU A 793 -5.82 5.47 14.48
C LEU A 793 -7.13 6.30 14.54
N HIS A 794 -8.28 5.68 14.28
CA HIS A 794 -9.61 6.29 14.46
C HIS A 794 -10.19 6.09 15.85
N SER A 795 -9.53 5.35 16.74
CA SER A 795 -9.89 5.33 18.15
C SER A 795 -9.77 6.74 18.73
N HIS A 796 -10.69 7.12 19.62
CA HIS A 796 -10.82 8.52 20.00
C HIS A 796 -11.45 8.75 21.38
N LEU A 797 -11.16 9.92 21.93
CA LEU A 797 -11.83 10.47 23.11
C LEU A 797 -13.03 11.31 22.65
N PHE A 798 -14.21 11.07 23.24
CA PHE A 798 -15.39 11.86 22.94
C PHE A 798 -15.29 13.27 23.52
N LEU A 799 -15.77 14.26 22.75
CA LEU A 799 -15.82 15.67 23.10
C LEU A 799 -17.28 16.19 23.01
N ASP A 800 -17.51 17.49 23.24
CA ASP A 800 -18.88 18.07 23.37
C ASP A 800 -19.71 18.04 22.07
N ASP A 801 -19.09 17.81 20.92
CA ASP A 801 -19.75 17.88 19.60
C ASP A 801 -20.44 16.58 19.15
N GLY A 802 -20.65 15.65 20.09
CA GLY A 802 -21.35 14.40 19.81
C GLY A 802 -20.62 13.44 18.90
N GLY A 803 -19.29 13.57 18.78
CA GLY A 803 -18.45 12.69 17.95
C GLY A 803 -18.28 13.18 16.50
N ALA A 804 -18.69 14.41 16.19
CA ALA A 804 -18.47 15.00 14.86
C ALA A 804 -16.98 15.33 14.61
N ASN A 805 -16.25 15.78 15.64
CA ASN A 805 -14.82 16.11 15.58
C ASN A 805 -14.10 15.70 16.88
N PRO A 806 -14.05 14.39 17.19
CA PRO A 806 -13.43 13.88 18.40
C PRO A 806 -11.89 14.00 18.35
N LEU A 807 -11.21 13.87 19.49
CA LEU A 807 -9.75 13.80 19.54
C LEU A 807 -9.30 12.35 19.27
N ARG A 808 -8.78 12.09 18.07
CA ARG A 808 -8.38 10.74 17.62
C ARG A 808 -6.94 10.41 18.01
N VAL A 809 -6.59 9.12 17.96
CA VAL A 809 -5.20 8.66 18.02
C VAL A 809 -4.37 9.33 16.92
N ALA A 810 -4.84 9.39 15.68
CA ALA A 810 -4.16 10.12 14.60
C ALA A 810 -3.87 11.58 14.96
N ASP A 811 -4.84 12.26 15.58
CA ASP A 811 -4.68 13.66 16.01
C ASP A 811 -3.60 13.81 17.09
N LEU A 812 -3.45 12.85 18.01
CA LEU A 812 -2.40 12.84 19.03
C LEU A 812 -1.02 12.60 18.41
N LEU A 813 -0.94 11.66 17.46
CA LEU A 813 0.29 11.38 16.72
C LEU A 813 0.71 12.53 15.80
N ASP A 814 -0.18 13.44 15.41
CA ASP A 814 0.20 14.65 14.68
C ASP A 814 0.75 15.76 15.60
N ILE A 815 0.47 15.71 16.90
CA ILE A 815 0.96 16.70 17.86
C ILE A 815 2.36 16.29 18.31
N ASN A 816 3.32 17.22 18.19
CA ASN A 816 4.65 17.06 18.77
C ASN A 816 4.73 17.73 20.15
N LEU A 817 4.41 16.97 21.20
CA LEU A 817 4.52 17.41 22.60
C LEU A 817 5.92 17.26 23.17
N HIS A 818 6.88 16.60 22.48
CA HIS A 818 8.27 16.42 22.97
C HIS A 818 8.96 17.74 23.28
N ILE A 819 8.58 18.83 22.59
CA ILE A 819 9.09 20.19 22.85
C ILE A 819 8.71 20.70 24.26
N SER A 820 7.50 20.36 24.71
CA SER A 820 6.98 20.72 26.05
C SER A 820 7.16 19.62 27.09
N SER A 821 7.35 18.37 26.63
CA SER A 821 7.41 17.12 27.39
C SER A 821 6.47 17.08 28.60
N PRO A 822 5.13 17.12 28.40
CA PRO A 822 4.18 17.08 29.51
C PRO A 822 4.40 15.83 30.38
N PHE A 823 4.21 15.98 31.69
CA PHE A 823 4.65 14.99 32.66
C PHE A 823 3.71 13.77 32.77
N LEU A 824 2.40 13.98 32.76
CA LEU A 824 1.41 12.91 32.96
C LEU A 824 0.16 13.09 32.08
N ALA A 825 -0.26 12.03 31.40
CA ALA A 825 -1.63 11.84 30.93
C ALA A 825 -2.34 10.79 31.80
N TYR A 826 -3.56 11.10 32.25
CA TYR A 826 -4.42 10.16 32.95
C TYR A 826 -5.73 10.06 32.18
N LEU A 827 -5.97 8.90 31.58
CA LEU A 827 -7.13 8.58 30.75
C LEU A 827 -8.11 7.73 31.56
N SER A 828 -9.02 8.41 32.27
CA SER A 828 -10.17 7.82 32.96
C SER A 828 -11.31 7.55 31.97
N ALA A 829 -11.10 6.56 31.11
CA ALA A 829 -12.05 6.14 30.08
C ALA A 829 -11.87 4.63 29.83
N CYS A 830 -12.93 3.91 29.45
CA CYS A 830 -12.94 2.45 29.28
C CYS A 830 -12.17 1.96 28.05
N GLY A 831 -11.28 0.98 28.20
CA GLY A 831 -10.63 0.32 27.07
C GLY A 831 -9.62 1.19 26.30
N THR A 832 -9.03 2.19 26.93
CA THR A 832 -8.04 3.10 26.30
C THR A 832 -6.77 2.40 25.79
N GLY A 833 -6.45 1.22 26.33
CA GLY A 833 -5.35 0.34 25.91
C GLY A 833 -5.80 -0.83 25.03
N GLN A 834 -7.01 -0.81 24.46
CA GLN A 834 -7.51 -1.90 23.63
C GLN A 834 -7.13 -1.77 22.16
N ILE A 835 -6.85 -2.92 21.56
CA ILE A 835 -6.79 -3.12 20.11
C ILE A 835 -7.75 -4.27 19.82
N LEU A 836 -8.70 -4.04 18.92
CA LEU A 836 -9.77 -5.00 18.64
C LEU A 836 -9.54 -5.80 17.36
N ASP A 837 -8.70 -5.29 16.45
CA ASP A 837 -8.29 -5.98 15.24
C ASP A 837 -6.88 -6.54 15.40
N GLU A 838 -6.80 -7.85 15.24
CA GLU A 838 -5.63 -8.68 15.48
C GLU A 838 -4.51 -8.37 14.48
N SER A 839 -4.84 -7.78 13.32
CA SER A 839 -3.86 -7.33 12.33
C SER A 839 -2.94 -6.20 12.83
N PHE A 840 -3.24 -5.58 13.97
CA PHE A 840 -2.43 -4.50 14.54
C PHE A 840 -1.77 -4.85 15.87
N ILE A 841 -1.70 -6.14 16.23
CA ILE A 841 -1.12 -6.56 17.51
C ILE A 841 0.37 -6.24 17.64
N ASP A 842 1.12 -6.29 16.53
CA ASP A 842 2.54 -5.93 16.48
C ASP A 842 2.75 -4.41 16.31
N GLU A 843 1.71 -3.67 15.95
CA GLU A 843 1.69 -2.20 15.83
C GLU A 843 0.73 -1.60 16.85
N SER A 844 1.05 -1.80 18.13
CA SER A 844 0.22 -1.54 19.31
C SER A 844 -0.07 -0.05 19.58
N ILE A 845 -0.67 0.66 18.61
CA ILE A 845 -1.02 2.08 18.74
C ILE A 845 -2.47 2.23 19.19
N HIS A 846 -2.65 2.26 20.51
CA HIS A 846 -3.89 2.62 21.20
C HIS A 846 -3.77 4.01 21.85
N LEU A 847 -4.82 4.53 22.49
CA LEU A 847 -4.84 5.90 23.04
C LEU A 847 -3.71 6.17 24.05
N ILE A 848 -3.31 5.16 24.83
CA ILE A 848 -2.25 5.26 25.82
C ILE A 848 -0.88 5.47 25.15
N SER A 849 -0.43 4.53 24.31
CA SER A 849 0.82 4.63 23.53
C SER A 849 0.82 5.83 22.58
N ALA A 850 -0.32 6.24 22.03
CA ALA A 850 -0.43 7.46 21.22
C ALA A 850 -0.11 8.73 22.02
N CYS A 851 -0.55 8.81 23.29
CA CYS A 851 -0.16 9.90 24.19
C CYS A 851 1.35 9.90 24.47
N GLN A 852 1.93 8.72 24.69
CA GLN A 852 3.36 8.56 24.91
C GLN A 852 4.18 9.02 23.68
N LEU A 853 3.82 8.51 22.49
CA LEU A 853 4.45 8.89 21.21
C LEU A 853 4.26 10.37 20.88
N ALA A 854 3.15 10.98 21.31
CA ALA A 854 2.95 12.43 21.23
C ALA A 854 4.01 13.19 22.05
N GLY A 855 4.49 12.63 23.17
CA GLY A 855 5.53 13.20 24.04
C GLY A 855 5.11 13.33 25.51
N LEU A 856 4.04 12.66 25.95
CA LEU A 856 3.68 12.57 27.37
C LEU A 856 4.56 11.54 28.07
N ARG A 857 5.28 11.97 29.10
CA ARG A 857 6.29 11.14 29.77
C ARG A 857 5.71 9.94 30.52
N ASN A 858 4.59 10.15 31.21
CA ASN A 858 3.85 9.10 31.89
C ASN A 858 2.41 9.09 31.37
N VAL A 859 1.86 7.92 31.15
CA VAL A 859 0.46 7.73 30.75
C VAL A 859 -0.17 6.65 31.60
N ILE A 860 -1.32 6.96 32.19
CA ILE A 860 -2.18 6.00 32.88
C ILE A 860 -3.45 5.85 32.04
N GLY A 861 -3.87 4.62 31.81
CA GLY A 861 -5.15 4.31 31.17
C GLY A 861 -5.68 2.95 31.61
N THR A 862 -6.76 2.51 30.99
CA THR A 862 -7.47 1.25 31.28
C THR A 862 -7.33 0.25 30.13
N LEU A 863 -7.22 -1.05 30.46
CA LEU A 863 -7.20 -2.15 29.46
C LEU A 863 -8.59 -2.64 29.06
N TRP A 864 -9.60 -2.51 29.92
CA TRP A 864 -10.99 -2.87 29.63
C TRP A 864 -11.97 -1.98 30.37
N ASP A 865 -13.25 -2.36 30.33
CA ASP A 865 -14.34 -1.57 30.89
C ASP A 865 -14.15 -1.35 32.39
N VAL A 866 -14.40 -0.11 32.80
CA VAL A 866 -14.28 0.35 34.19
C VAL A 866 -15.58 0.99 34.65
N ASP A 867 -15.88 0.81 35.92
CA ASP A 867 -17.02 1.46 36.55
C ASP A 867 -16.67 2.92 36.90
N ASP A 868 -17.49 3.85 36.41
CA ASP A 868 -17.35 5.31 36.54
C ASP A 868 -17.22 5.78 38.01
N LYS A 869 -17.86 5.09 38.96
CA LYS A 869 -17.78 5.44 40.38
C LYS A 869 -16.40 5.12 40.95
N PHE A 870 -15.82 3.98 40.58
CA PHE A 870 -14.50 3.57 41.07
C PHE A 870 -13.36 4.39 40.45
N CYS A 871 -13.58 4.96 39.26
CA CYS A 871 -12.62 5.86 38.62
C CYS A 871 -12.29 7.08 39.49
N VAL A 872 -13.28 7.63 40.20
CA VAL A 872 -13.08 8.74 41.15
C VAL A 872 -12.11 8.36 42.27
N GLU A 873 -12.30 7.19 42.88
CA GLU A 873 -11.46 6.70 43.98
C GLU A 873 -10.05 6.37 43.47
N MET A 874 -9.95 5.72 42.31
CA MET A 874 -8.68 5.35 41.67
C MET A 874 -7.83 6.59 41.39
N ALA A 875 -8.41 7.62 40.76
CA ALA A 875 -7.73 8.87 40.47
C ALA A 875 -7.33 9.59 41.77
N SER A 876 -8.24 9.72 42.73
CA SER A 876 -8.00 10.41 44.01
C SER A 876 -6.84 9.78 44.81
N ILE A 877 -6.80 8.45 44.93
CA ILE A 877 -5.72 7.75 45.63
C ILE A 877 -4.40 7.89 44.85
N THR A 878 -4.43 7.72 43.53
CA THR A 878 -3.23 7.81 42.68
C THR A 878 -2.55 9.17 42.81
N TYR A 879 -3.30 10.27 42.64
CA TYR A 879 -2.76 11.63 42.83
C TYR A 879 -2.48 11.97 44.31
N GLY A 880 -3.05 11.22 45.25
CA GLY A 880 -2.95 11.42 46.69
C GLY A 880 -1.70 10.82 47.36
N VAL A 881 -0.95 9.94 46.68
CA VAL A 881 0.26 9.31 47.24
C VAL A 881 1.39 10.33 47.38
N LYS A 882 1.41 10.97 48.55
CA LYS A 882 2.46 11.90 48.98
C LYS A 882 3.29 11.28 50.11
N GLU A 883 4.40 10.65 49.75
CA GLU A 883 5.54 10.59 50.65
C GLU A 883 6.53 11.70 50.26
N ASN A 884 6.40 12.85 50.93
CA ASN A 884 7.46 13.87 51.08
C ASN A 884 8.03 14.63 49.86
N SER A 885 7.53 14.55 48.61
CA SER A 885 8.07 15.41 47.52
C SER A 885 7.13 15.63 46.31
N LYS A 886 7.53 16.55 45.40
CA LYS A 886 6.89 16.87 44.11
C LYS A 886 6.68 15.59 43.26
N MET A 887 5.64 15.57 42.42
CA MET A 887 5.37 14.42 41.55
C MET A 887 6.57 14.08 40.66
N ASN A 888 7.04 12.83 40.75
CA ASN A 888 8.15 12.23 40.01
C ASN A 888 7.71 10.88 39.42
N ASP A 889 8.52 10.26 38.57
CA ASP A 889 8.11 9.06 37.83
C ASP A 889 7.75 7.88 38.75
N GLU A 890 8.54 7.66 39.80
CA GLU A 890 8.27 6.62 40.81
C GLU A 890 6.95 6.85 41.56
N SER A 891 6.60 8.10 41.85
CA SER A 891 5.35 8.43 42.55
C SER A 891 4.11 8.10 41.73
N VAL A 892 4.18 8.10 40.40
CA VAL A 892 3.06 7.76 39.50
C VAL A 892 2.77 6.26 39.60
N SER A 893 3.78 5.42 39.38
CA SER A 893 3.63 3.95 39.44
C SER A 893 3.28 3.46 40.84
N ARG A 894 3.90 4.02 41.89
CA ARG A 894 3.55 3.73 43.29
C ARG A 894 2.13 4.18 43.62
N GLY A 895 1.74 5.35 43.12
CA GLY A 895 0.39 5.89 43.27
C GLY A 895 -0.67 4.94 42.73
N LEU A 896 -0.46 4.50 41.49
CA LEU A 896 -1.34 3.57 40.82
C LEU A 896 -1.36 2.20 41.52
N HIS A 897 -0.20 1.65 41.87
CA HIS A 897 -0.09 0.37 42.56
C HIS A 897 -0.85 0.37 43.90
N LYS A 898 -0.71 1.45 44.69
CA LYS A 898 -1.43 1.61 45.95
C LYS A 898 -2.93 1.66 45.71
N ALA A 899 -3.39 2.47 44.76
CA ALA A 899 -4.80 2.61 44.43
C ALA A 899 -5.40 1.26 43.98
N SER A 900 -4.72 0.53 43.08
CA SER A 900 -5.14 -0.81 42.65
C SER A 900 -5.24 -1.79 43.81
N ARG A 901 -4.28 -1.77 44.75
CA ARG A 901 -4.29 -2.65 45.93
C ARG A 901 -5.41 -2.33 46.91
N GLU A 902 -5.60 -1.06 47.25
CA GLU A 902 -6.64 -0.64 48.18
C GLU A 902 -8.04 -0.96 47.63
N LEU A 903 -8.27 -0.70 46.33
CA LEU A 903 -9.53 -1.04 45.67
C LEU A 903 -9.73 -2.56 45.60
N ARG A 904 -8.70 -3.33 45.23
CA ARG A 904 -8.75 -4.80 45.23
C ARG A 904 -9.07 -5.36 46.63
N ASP A 905 -8.36 -4.90 47.65
CA ASP A 905 -8.51 -5.40 49.02
C ASP A 905 -9.88 -5.02 49.60
N SER A 906 -10.40 -3.83 49.27
CA SER A 906 -11.77 -3.41 49.59
C SER A 906 -12.82 -4.29 48.89
N SER A 907 -12.66 -4.54 47.58
CA SER A 907 -13.57 -5.40 46.81
C SER A 907 -13.57 -6.85 47.33
N LEU A 908 -12.40 -7.41 47.65
CA LEU A 908 -12.28 -8.72 48.27
C LEU A 908 -12.92 -8.76 49.66
N GLY A 909 -12.74 -7.71 50.47
CA GLY A 909 -13.40 -7.56 51.78
C GLY A 909 -14.93 -7.58 51.66
N ASN A 910 -15.46 -6.82 50.71
CA ASN A 910 -16.90 -6.78 50.40
C ASN A 910 -17.42 -8.14 49.92
N LEU A 911 -16.68 -8.84 49.05
CA LEU A 911 -17.03 -10.18 48.59
C LEU A 911 -17.03 -11.20 49.74
N ILE A 912 -16.04 -11.13 50.63
CA ILE A 912 -15.95 -12.01 51.79
C ILE A 912 -17.12 -11.74 52.76
N GLU A 913 -17.45 -10.48 53.03
CA GLU A 913 -18.59 -10.11 53.87
C GLU A 913 -19.93 -10.50 53.22
N PHE A 914 -20.08 -10.33 51.91
CA PHE A 914 -21.24 -10.81 51.16
C PHE A 914 -21.41 -12.33 51.28
N ARG A 915 -20.33 -13.10 51.06
CA ARG A 915 -20.33 -14.56 51.23
C ARG A 915 -20.62 -14.99 52.67
N LYS A 916 -20.13 -14.25 53.67
CA LYS A 916 -20.46 -14.48 55.11
C LYS A 916 -21.92 -14.17 55.43
N ALA A 917 -22.44 -13.02 54.99
CA ALA A 917 -23.84 -12.63 55.16
C ALA A 917 -24.79 -13.65 54.51
N ARG A 918 -24.39 -14.17 53.35
CA ARG A 918 -25.12 -15.23 52.66
C ARG A 918 -25.05 -16.57 53.38
N ARG A 919 -23.90 -16.98 53.93
CA ARG A 919 -23.82 -18.19 54.78
C ARG A 919 -24.74 -18.08 56.00
N ARG A 920 -24.89 -16.89 56.57
CA ARG A 920 -25.85 -16.62 57.66
C ARG A 920 -27.31 -16.67 57.19
N SER A 921 -27.62 -16.15 55.99
CA SER A 921 -28.98 -16.22 55.41
C SER A 921 -29.37 -17.64 54.98
N ARG A 922 -28.41 -18.46 54.52
CA ARG A 922 -28.64 -19.86 54.11
C ARG A 922 -28.82 -20.78 55.33
N SER A 923 -28.19 -20.48 56.47
CA SER A 923 -28.46 -21.19 57.74
C SER A 923 -29.83 -20.85 58.34
N ASP A 924 -30.38 -19.66 58.04
CA ASP A 924 -31.75 -19.28 58.47
C ASP A 924 -32.86 -19.82 57.55
N ARG A 925 -32.55 -20.23 56.31
CA ARG A 925 -33.53 -20.75 55.35
C ARG A 925 -33.67 -22.27 55.32
N THR A 926 -32.83 -23.02 56.05
CA THR A 926 -32.95 -24.49 56.12
C THR A 926 -33.97 -24.99 57.15
N SER A 927 -34.92 -24.15 57.58
CA SER A 927 -35.97 -24.52 58.54
C SER A 927 -37.40 -24.35 58.06
N ASP A 928 -37.66 -24.18 56.76
CA ASP A 928 -39.05 -24.27 56.23
C ASP A 928 -39.09 -24.80 54.78
N GLU A 929 -39.86 -25.88 54.63
CA GLU A 929 -40.57 -26.50 53.48
C GLU A 929 -40.22 -26.05 52.04
N GLY A 930 -40.08 -26.92 51.04
CA GLY A 930 -40.99 -27.98 50.62
C GLY A 930 -41.23 -27.82 49.10
N VAL A 931 -41.29 -28.95 48.39
CA VAL A 931 -41.32 -29.10 46.92
C VAL A 931 -42.53 -28.43 46.25
N ASP A 932 -42.35 -27.70 45.13
CA ASP A 932 -43.23 -27.84 43.96
C ASP A 932 -42.63 -27.30 42.65
N THR A 933 -42.96 -27.98 41.55
CA THR A 933 -42.56 -27.73 40.16
C THR A 933 -43.77 -27.29 39.34
N SER A 934 -43.71 -26.19 38.57
CA SER A 934 -44.46 -26.08 37.30
C SER A 934 -44.07 -24.85 36.46
N SER A 935 -44.33 -25.03 35.16
CA SER A 935 -44.03 -24.24 33.96
C SER A 935 -44.77 -22.90 33.82
N ASP A 936 -44.26 -22.00 32.96
CA ASP A 936 -44.96 -21.64 31.71
C ASP A 936 -44.20 -20.60 30.84
N VAL A 937 -44.25 -20.86 29.52
CA VAL A 937 -43.72 -20.08 28.39
C VAL A 937 -44.79 -19.12 27.88
N ARG A 938 -44.45 -17.86 27.56
CA ARG A 938 -45.11 -17.07 26.48
C ARG A 938 -44.14 -16.14 25.76
N ASP A 939 -44.25 -16.20 24.44
CA ASP A 939 -43.53 -15.49 23.37
C ASP A 939 -44.41 -14.31 22.86
N ASP A 940 -43.80 -13.17 22.55
CA ASP A 940 -44.41 -12.15 21.67
C ASP A 940 -43.34 -11.29 20.94
N GLY A 941 -43.14 -11.62 19.66
CA GLY A 941 -43.13 -10.73 18.49
C GLY A 941 -42.53 -9.31 18.53
N GLY A 942 -41.31 -9.18 17.99
CA GLY A 942 -41.03 -8.31 16.82
C GLY A 942 -40.39 -6.93 17.02
N THR A 943 -39.10 -6.78 16.66
CA THR A 943 -38.58 -5.87 15.61
C THR A 943 -37.06 -5.99 15.47
N VAL A 944 -36.58 -6.09 14.23
CA VAL A 944 -35.17 -6.29 13.86
C VAL A 944 -34.42 -4.96 13.97
N LEU A 945 -33.52 -4.86 14.95
CA LEU A 945 -32.43 -3.90 15.00
C LEU A 945 -31.12 -4.68 15.25
N THR A 946 -30.09 -4.31 14.50
CA THR A 946 -28.77 -4.93 14.39
C THR A 946 -28.15 -5.29 15.75
N ARG A 947 -27.85 -6.59 15.90
CA ARG A 947 -27.22 -7.22 17.07
C ARG A 947 -25.78 -6.74 17.26
N LYS A 948 -25.52 -5.94 18.31
CA LYS A 948 -24.36 -6.19 19.19
C LYS A 948 -24.63 -7.52 19.93
N PRO A 949 -23.64 -8.34 20.29
CA PRO A 949 -23.90 -9.60 20.99
C PRO A 949 -24.52 -9.28 22.36
N LYS A 950 -25.84 -9.42 22.47
CA LYS A 950 -26.52 -9.61 23.75
C LYS A 950 -26.30 -11.06 24.13
N PHE A 951 -25.45 -11.27 25.12
CA PHE A 951 -25.40 -12.52 25.86
C PHE A 951 -26.80 -12.83 26.40
N LEU A 952 -27.25 -14.08 26.20
CA LEU A 952 -28.49 -14.56 26.80
C LEU A 952 -28.28 -14.64 28.31
N TYR A 953 -29.07 -13.86 29.06
CA TYR A 953 -29.17 -13.96 30.51
C TYR A 953 -29.86 -15.27 30.90
N SER A 954 -29.24 -16.03 31.80
CA SER A 954 -29.89 -17.05 32.62
C SER A 954 -29.55 -16.79 34.08
N ASP A 955 -30.58 -16.86 34.92
CA ASP A 955 -30.65 -16.47 36.34
C ASP A 955 -29.42 -16.70 37.23
N ASP A 956 -29.10 -15.62 37.96
CA ASP A 956 -28.90 -15.54 39.41
C ASP A 956 -27.84 -16.45 40.06
N GLU A 957 -26.61 -15.95 40.17
CA GLU A 957 -25.74 -15.98 41.38
C GLU A 957 -24.29 -15.60 41.06
N GLU A 958 -23.78 -16.00 39.89
CA GLU A 958 -22.44 -15.67 39.41
C GLU A 958 -22.32 -14.19 39.03
N ASP A 959 -23.34 -13.60 38.41
CA ASP A 959 -23.37 -12.17 38.04
C ASP A 959 -23.32 -11.22 39.25
N LEU A 960 -23.90 -11.63 40.38
CA LEU A 960 -23.88 -10.87 41.64
C LEU A 960 -22.51 -10.94 42.34
N GLU A 961 -21.81 -12.08 42.24
CA GLU A 961 -20.43 -12.19 42.73
C GLU A 961 -19.43 -11.50 41.78
N ALA A 962 -19.67 -11.54 40.47
CA ALA A 962 -18.88 -10.84 39.46
C ALA A 962 -18.99 -9.31 39.61
N GLY A 963 -20.20 -8.77 39.86
CA GLY A 963 -20.39 -7.34 40.13
C GLY A 963 -19.77 -6.83 41.45
N LEU A 964 -19.32 -7.75 42.33
CA LEU A 964 -18.56 -7.43 43.56
C LEU A 964 -17.04 -7.51 43.35
N LEU A 965 -16.60 -8.12 42.25
CA LEU A 965 -15.20 -8.25 41.82
C LEU A 965 -14.94 -7.28 40.67
N ASN A 966 -15.11 -5.98 40.90
CA ASN A 966 -14.70 -4.95 39.94
C ASN A 966 -13.18 -4.74 40.04
N TRP A 967 -12.42 -5.62 39.40
CA TRP A 967 -10.96 -5.51 39.29
C TRP A 967 -10.60 -4.37 38.34
N VAL A 968 -9.72 -3.48 38.80
CA VAL A 968 -9.44 -2.18 38.18
C VAL A 968 -8.26 -2.32 37.21
N PRO A 969 -8.47 -2.18 35.89
CA PRO A 969 -7.53 -2.62 34.85
C PRO A 969 -6.59 -1.52 34.40
N TYR A 970 -6.09 -0.77 35.36
CA TYR A 970 -5.28 0.38 35.05
C TYR A 970 -3.84 -0.06 34.79
N VAL A 971 -3.27 0.51 33.75
CA VAL A 971 -1.90 0.31 33.31
C VAL A 971 -1.19 1.64 33.29
N HIS A 972 0.09 1.61 33.65
CA HIS A 972 0.98 2.76 33.60
C HIS A 972 2.08 2.47 32.57
N PHE A 973 2.23 3.39 31.64
CA PHE A 973 3.31 3.44 30.65
C PHE A 973 4.16 4.67 30.95
N GLY A 974 5.45 4.51 31.17
CA GLY A 974 6.34 5.62 31.52
C GLY A 974 7.71 5.16 32.03
N VAL A 975 8.55 6.15 32.34
CA VAL A 975 9.95 5.96 32.80
C VAL A 975 10.03 5.33 34.18
#